data_AF-A0A0B7HMU6-F1
#
_entry.id   AF-A0A0B7HMU6-F1
#
_cell.length_a   1.000
_cell.length_b   1.000
_cell.length_c   1.000
_cell.angle_alpha   90.00
_cell.angle_beta   90.00
_cell.angle_gamma   90.00
#
_symmetry.space_group_name_H-M   'P 1'
#
loop_
_entity.id
_entity.type
_entity.pdbx_description
1 polymer ?
#
loop_
_entity_poly.entity_id
_entity_poly.type
_entity_poly.pdbx_seq_one_letter_code
_entity_poly.pdbx_strand_id
1 'polypeptide(L)'
;MKDYKYTPEKLYEATDNGLAIIHRYLPDSVGCERTKKHFKTHNEKTPSTTLFKGTDCWMVKNFGTGEAFSPIQIFQRETGISDYYEALKSLYSEFNVSENNTFYQPNKEFTNKGDKPDDYFFIKVKKKVERPQCFSEFVTAEICERYNVYEVEYYEKVTSEKKVLMRVNATENYPIFCYSDNLEKWAKTYCPAEKKREITNDDGTKKTKNYKHGYLGKKPEKYYHGLTAIKQKVKELAQKQEDVMWSIEDETQGIKETPEDATLIPYIVICSGGSDGLTVASLSDDFMPIWGNSENDIIDYETYEFLKKSCKNLVYLPDVDSSGINFAYDYSKVFWKLPIVFLPKYYLGEKGKDFRDFVSYFTKKEVEKSVIASEFKKLLSVPVSFEFVMVEDKRYRVNHRNLHYFLNAHNYFVHNDSLFSHLDNEDKGKLIHFEGFKVTVPEAQEVRNFCIDYCIRKGTNSKVLEILQTCNALRGADLKKLPSKEFNFTRHGKDFQLFFFQNMCVKVTADNVLNIKNKDVENFVFEGNIKKHDIRILQEPFFEHYQDEQGRNRVKILKDDFSFMNFLINGSRVFWKKEADSNKDFRKITLNSSFLSEDEQIVQEQHFLGKCFAIGYLLHKYNVSDFAKFVYVVDDEEKEGFLEANGGSGKSLMMKGIEYMVKFFDMESKKDDLLKGNHTFAGLTEEHDLVYFDDMTSQNDFTKLYPLITRGFFINPKGRDGYFLPFEKSPKLAGTFNYALKNTDQSTLRRILFVSFSSYYHAENQDYKEWQPSDDFHVRFFEEWNIATWNLFYNFMFRCLQLYLNNRKNPLLSPTGNVTKNNLKAVIGDSFLEWIQDYLQDEKFNIYITKDEMFDAFKSDMPRSTLLKPSFKKKVINYCKLKGYEFNPEYIEGYIEKEKRILKFIYGKTQECFYFAKKQENNQKTNSQVSSNQVTNNQNPSNQKDIDVDGIDF
;
A
#
# COMPACT_ATOMS: atom_id res chain seq x y z
N MET A 1 10.85 5.73 28.46
CA MET A 1 11.35 6.85 29.30
C MET A 1 12.20 6.41 30.49
N LYS A 2 12.59 5.12 30.63
CA LYS A 2 13.40 4.61 31.77
C LYS A 2 14.83 5.18 31.92
N ASP A 3 15.28 5.99 30.95
CA ASP A 3 16.66 6.46 30.80
C ASP A 3 16.83 7.96 31.12
N TYR A 4 15.77 8.64 31.60
CA TYR A 4 15.79 10.06 31.94
C TYR A 4 16.03 10.28 33.44
N LYS A 5 16.64 11.43 33.76
CA LYS A 5 17.00 11.85 35.11
C LYS A 5 15.79 11.90 36.07
N TYR A 6 14.65 12.37 35.57
CA TYR A 6 13.35 12.34 36.24
C TYR A 6 12.39 11.54 35.36
N THR A 7 11.74 10.51 35.91
CA THR A 7 10.70 9.75 35.21
C THR A 7 9.40 9.73 36.00
N PRO A 8 8.23 9.72 35.33
CA PRO A 8 6.93 9.64 36.01
C PRO A 8 6.77 8.37 36.82
N GLU A 9 7.31 7.24 36.34
CA GLU A 9 7.15 5.95 36.99
C GLU A 9 7.80 5.93 38.37
N LYS A 10 9.05 6.41 38.47
CA LYS A 10 9.76 6.54 39.75
C LYS A 10 9.10 7.54 40.69
N LEU A 11 8.59 8.65 40.14
CA LEU A 11 7.86 9.65 40.92
C LEU A 11 6.59 9.06 41.51
N TYR A 12 5.80 8.37 40.69
CA TYR A 12 4.55 7.75 41.11
C TYR A 12 4.80 6.64 42.12
N GLU A 13 5.76 5.76 41.88
CA GLU A 13 6.16 4.71 42.84
C GLU A 13 6.53 5.30 44.21
N ALA A 14 7.34 6.37 44.23
CA ALA A 14 7.74 7.06 45.45
C ALA A 14 6.61 7.86 46.13
N THR A 15 5.50 8.11 45.44
CA THR A 15 4.37 8.91 45.93
C THR A 15 3.07 8.11 46.04
N ASP A 16 3.20 6.82 46.38
CA ASP A 16 2.11 5.85 46.46
C ASP A 16 1.28 5.78 45.18
N ASN A 17 1.96 5.40 44.09
CA ASN A 17 1.42 5.37 42.74
C ASN A 17 0.81 6.74 42.33
N GLY A 18 1.40 7.84 42.79
CA GLY A 18 0.95 9.21 42.50
C GLY A 18 -0.20 9.73 43.38
N LEU A 19 -0.70 8.94 44.32
CA LEU A 19 -1.81 9.33 45.19
C LEU A 19 -1.45 10.50 46.11
N ALA A 20 -0.22 10.50 46.65
CA ALA A 20 0.23 11.56 47.54
C ALA A 20 0.28 12.94 46.84
N ILE A 21 0.60 12.94 45.55
CA ILE A 21 0.56 14.15 44.71
C ILE A 21 -0.89 14.63 44.55
N ILE A 22 -1.83 13.72 44.27
CA ILE A 22 -3.24 14.09 44.12
C ILE A 22 -3.78 14.69 45.42
N HIS A 23 -3.55 14.05 46.57
CA HIS A 23 -4.00 14.57 47.87
C HIS A 23 -3.37 15.92 48.23
N ARG A 24 -2.13 16.17 47.81
CA ARG A 24 -1.46 17.44 48.05
C ARG A 24 -2.12 18.61 47.30
N TYR A 25 -2.45 18.39 46.03
CA TYR A 25 -2.96 19.44 45.14
C TYR A 25 -4.50 19.48 45.07
N LEU A 26 -5.18 18.40 45.47
CA LEU A 26 -6.63 18.31 45.61
C LEU A 26 -6.94 17.73 47.02
N PRO A 27 -6.90 18.55 48.07
CA PRO A 27 -7.05 18.06 49.46
C PRO A 27 -8.40 17.39 49.74
N ASP A 28 -9.47 17.79 49.04
CA ASP A 28 -10.80 17.19 49.14
C ASP A 28 -10.84 15.72 48.64
N SER A 29 -9.79 15.26 47.97
CA SER A 29 -9.67 13.87 47.51
C SER A 29 -9.25 12.89 48.62
N VAL A 30 -8.78 13.38 49.77
CA VAL A 30 -8.26 12.54 50.87
C VAL A 30 -9.36 11.64 51.43
N GLY A 31 -9.12 10.32 51.42
CA GLY A 31 -10.05 9.29 51.89
C GLY A 31 -11.03 8.80 50.81
N CYS A 32 -11.14 9.49 49.68
CA CYS A 32 -12.00 9.08 48.57
C CYS A 32 -11.49 7.83 47.84
N GLU A 33 -10.19 7.51 47.95
CA GLU A 33 -9.56 6.32 47.39
C GLU A 33 -10.09 5.01 48.01
N ARG A 34 -10.62 5.08 49.24
CA ARG A 34 -11.19 3.92 49.97
C ARG A 34 -12.70 3.83 49.83
N THR A 35 -13.38 4.97 49.79
CA THR A 35 -14.85 5.02 49.89
C THR A 35 -15.56 5.22 48.55
N LYS A 36 -14.83 5.43 47.45
CA LYS A 36 -15.37 5.80 46.11
C LYS A 36 -16.33 6.99 46.16
N LYS A 37 -16.17 7.88 47.14
CA LYS A 37 -17.02 9.07 47.28
C LYS A 37 -16.60 10.12 46.24
N HIS A 38 -17.57 10.85 45.72
CA HIS A 38 -17.30 11.99 44.87
C HIS A 38 -16.83 13.18 45.73
N PHE A 39 -15.88 13.96 45.19
CA PHE A 39 -15.38 15.20 45.78
C PHE A 39 -15.40 16.33 44.73
N LYS A 40 -15.18 17.57 45.18
CA LYS A 40 -15.23 18.76 44.32
C LYS A 40 -13.84 19.13 43.84
N THR A 41 -13.72 19.54 42.58
CA THR A 41 -12.45 20.04 41.99
C THR A 41 -12.55 21.43 41.37
N HIS A 42 -13.74 22.01 41.40
CA HIS A 42 -14.07 23.34 40.91
C HIS A 42 -15.36 23.79 41.62
N ASN A 43 -15.83 25.01 41.37
CA ASN A 43 -17.03 25.54 42.01
C ASN A 43 -18.31 24.89 41.43
N GLU A 44 -18.69 23.75 42.00
CA GLU A 44 -19.87 22.97 41.61
C GLU A 44 -20.82 22.76 42.80
N LYS A 45 -22.14 22.68 42.53
CA LYS A 45 -23.15 22.43 43.58
C LYS A 45 -23.03 21.00 44.14
N THR A 46 -22.92 20.00 43.27
CA THR A 46 -22.82 18.59 43.63
C THR A 46 -21.43 18.06 43.29
N PRO A 47 -20.73 17.35 44.20
CA PRO A 47 -19.43 16.75 43.89
C PRO A 47 -19.52 15.78 42.72
N SER A 48 -18.72 15.99 41.67
CA SER A 48 -18.77 15.18 40.43
C SER A 48 -17.48 14.42 40.14
N THR A 49 -16.42 14.61 40.94
CA THR A 49 -15.09 14.06 40.66
C THR A 49 -14.79 12.83 41.51
N THR A 50 -14.14 11.80 40.94
CA THR A 50 -13.74 10.58 41.66
C THR A 50 -12.27 10.20 41.43
N LEU A 51 -11.70 9.49 42.40
CA LEU A 51 -10.43 8.79 42.26
C LEU A 51 -10.65 7.38 41.71
N PHE A 52 -9.80 6.96 40.77
CA PHE A 52 -9.70 5.57 40.34
C PHE A 52 -8.23 5.20 40.09
N LYS A 53 -7.91 3.92 40.21
CA LYS A 53 -6.57 3.41 39.96
C LYS A 53 -6.45 3.00 38.49
N GLY A 54 -5.61 3.69 37.72
CA GLY A 54 -5.25 3.32 36.35
C GLY A 54 -4.19 2.22 36.32
N THR A 55 -3.64 1.94 35.13
CA THR A 55 -2.61 0.90 34.94
C THR A 55 -1.33 1.20 35.71
N ASP A 56 -0.89 2.47 35.70
CA ASP A 56 0.44 2.86 36.24
C ASP A 56 0.37 3.82 37.45
N CYS A 57 -0.75 4.53 37.64
CA CYS A 57 -0.92 5.49 38.73
C CYS A 57 -2.39 5.71 39.11
N TRP A 58 -2.63 6.37 40.23
CA TRP A 58 -3.93 6.92 40.58
C TRP A 58 -4.28 8.08 39.66
N MET A 59 -5.57 8.17 39.31
CA MET A 59 -6.09 9.18 38.41
C MET A 59 -7.37 9.80 38.96
N VAL A 60 -7.63 11.03 38.52
CA VAL A 60 -8.85 11.77 38.85
C VAL A 60 -9.73 11.84 37.60
N LYS A 61 -10.99 11.43 37.71
CA LYS A 61 -11.99 11.59 36.65
C LYS A 61 -13.09 12.52 37.11
N ASN A 62 -13.35 13.57 36.33
CA ASN A 62 -14.47 14.48 36.54
C ASN A 62 -15.62 14.05 35.62
N PHE A 63 -16.75 13.62 36.20
CA PHE A 63 -17.91 13.18 35.42
C PHE A 63 -18.73 14.34 34.85
N GLY A 64 -18.58 15.56 35.36
CA GLY A 64 -19.22 16.75 34.82
C GLY A 64 -18.58 17.25 33.52
N THR A 65 -17.26 17.15 33.37
CA THR A 65 -16.54 17.57 32.14
C THR A 65 -16.14 16.40 31.23
N GLY A 66 -16.15 15.17 31.74
CA GLY A 66 -15.69 13.98 31.02
C GLY A 66 -14.17 13.81 31.00
N GLU A 67 -13.42 14.76 31.58
CA GLU A 67 -11.96 14.76 31.57
C GLU A 67 -11.36 13.87 32.66
N ALA A 68 -10.17 13.32 32.36
CA ALA A 68 -9.39 12.53 33.31
C ALA A 68 -7.94 13.04 33.36
N PHE A 69 -7.43 13.23 34.58
CA PHE A 69 -6.12 13.81 34.82
C PHE A 69 -5.24 12.84 35.61
N SER A 70 -3.96 12.77 35.22
CA SER A 70 -2.89 12.14 35.99
C SER A 70 -2.39 13.06 37.11
N PRO A 71 -1.65 12.55 38.11
CA PRO A 71 -1.14 13.35 39.21
C PRO A 71 -0.24 14.51 38.76
N ILE A 72 0.59 14.30 37.73
CA ILE A 72 1.43 15.38 37.15
C ILE A 72 0.55 16.44 36.48
N GLN A 73 -0.48 16.03 35.72
CA GLN A 73 -1.39 17.00 35.08
C GLN A 73 -2.17 17.83 36.10
N ILE A 74 -2.52 17.25 37.25
CA ILE A 74 -3.13 17.98 38.37
C ILE A 74 -2.16 19.04 38.90
N PHE A 75 -0.90 18.66 39.16
CA PHE A 75 0.13 19.62 39.55
C PHE A 75 0.28 20.75 38.53
N GLN A 76 0.34 20.44 37.23
CA GLN A 76 0.49 21.44 36.18
C GLN A 76 -0.70 22.40 36.13
N ARG A 77 -1.92 21.89 36.33
CA ARG A 77 -3.15 22.69 36.35
C ARG A 77 -3.18 23.63 37.56
N GLU A 78 -2.87 23.13 38.74
CA GLU A 78 -2.97 23.90 39.99
C GLU A 78 -1.80 24.89 40.18
N THR A 79 -0.63 24.64 39.56
CA THR A 79 0.55 25.52 39.68
C THR A 79 0.79 26.42 38.47
N GLY A 80 0.17 26.14 37.33
CA GLY A 80 0.38 26.86 36.06
C GLY A 80 1.69 26.51 35.33
N ILE A 81 2.47 25.54 35.82
CA ILE A 81 3.70 25.07 35.16
C ILE A 81 3.31 24.19 33.97
N SER A 82 3.43 24.74 32.75
CA SER A 82 3.03 24.05 31.52
C SER A 82 4.11 23.08 30.99
N ASP A 83 5.39 23.31 31.30
CA ASP A 83 6.48 22.42 30.88
C ASP A 83 6.52 21.14 31.72
N TYR A 84 6.47 20.00 31.04
CA TYR A 84 6.38 18.68 31.68
C TYR A 84 7.65 18.31 32.46
N TYR A 85 8.83 18.73 31.98
CA TYR A 85 10.11 18.42 32.62
C TYR A 85 10.31 19.28 33.88
N GLU A 86 9.94 20.56 33.84
CA GLU A 86 9.93 21.44 35.01
C GLU A 86 8.94 20.97 36.07
N ALA A 87 7.76 20.50 35.67
CA ALA A 87 6.77 19.92 36.57
C ALA A 87 7.32 18.66 37.28
N LEU A 88 7.93 17.75 36.51
CA LEU A 88 8.59 16.56 37.08
C LEU A 88 9.72 16.95 38.05
N LYS A 89 10.60 17.86 37.67
CA LYS A 89 11.72 18.30 38.52
C LYS A 89 11.21 18.91 39.84
N SER A 90 10.16 19.72 39.77
CA SER A 90 9.54 20.35 40.95
C SER A 90 8.94 19.31 41.88
N LEU A 91 8.19 18.35 41.34
CA LEU A 91 7.61 17.25 42.11
C LEU A 91 8.68 16.33 42.72
N TYR A 92 9.77 16.03 42.01
CA TYR A 92 10.89 15.26 42.57
C TYR A 92 11.52 15.97 43.77
N SER A 93 11.68 17.29 43.69
CA SER A 93 12.19 18.10 44.79
C SER A 93 11.20 18.19 45.95
N GLU A 94 9.91 18.40 45.68
CA GLU A 94 8.87 18.54 46.71
C GLU A 94 8.66 17.24 47.49
N PHE A 95 8.60 16.11 46.79
CA PHE A 95 8.38 14.79 47.39
C PHE A 95 9.69 14.05 47.74
N ASN A 96 10.84 14.73 47.61
CA ASN A 96 12.16 14.23 47.99
C ASN A 96 12.52 12.87 47.34
N VAL A 97 12.21 12.73 46.05
CA VAL A 97 12.41 11.50 45.28
C VAL A 97 13.83 11.46 44.71
N SER A 98 14.54 10.35 44.91
CA SER A 98 15.88 10.15 44.37
C SER A 98 15.88 10.11 42.84
N GLU A 99 16.82 10.83 42.23
CA GLU A 99 17.01 10.88 40.78
C GLU A 99 17.34 9.50 40.19
N ASN A 100 17.13 9.35 38.88
CA ASN A 100 17.47 8.11 38.20
C ASN A 100 18.98 8.01 37.89
N ASN A 101 19.70 7.13 38.59
CA ASN A 101 21.16 6.97 38.47
C ASN A 101 21.66 6.50 37.09
N THR A 102 20.82 5.89 36.27
CA THR A 102 21.15 5.49 34.89
C THR A 102 20.65 6.52 33.88
N PHE A 103 21.42 7.60 33.73
CA PHE A 103 21.16 8.67 32.76
C PHE A 103 22.16 8.60 31.60
N TYR A 104 21.66 8.39 30.37
CA TYR A 104 22.48 8.18 29.16
C TYR A 104 22.55 9.43 28.25
N GLN A 105 22.79 10.62 28.81
CA GLN A 105 23.06 11.82 28.00
C GLN A 105 24.38 12.48 28.40
N PRO A 106 25.07 13.14 27.45
CA PRO A 106 26.26 13.91 27.78
C PRO A 106 25.87 15.19 28.52
N ASN A 107 26.76 15.68 29.38
CA ASN A 107 26.59 16.98 30.01
C ASN A 107 26.88 18.08 28.98
N LYS A 108 25.85 18.83 28.59
CA LYS A 108 25.94 19.95 27.65
C LYS A 108 25.81 21.27 28.39
N GLU A 109 26.78 22.15 28.19
CA GLU A 109 26.78 23.51 28.72
C GLU A 109 26.77 24.49 27.54
N PHE A 110 25.92 25.52 27.64
CA PHE A 110 25.82 26.58 26.65
C PHE A 110 26.22 27.91 27.27
N THR A 111 27.22 28.57 26.69
CA THR A 111 27.72 29.87 27.13
C THR A 111 27.83 30.84 25.95
N ASN A 112 28.04 32.12 26.24
CA ASN A 112 28.35 33.09 25.19
C ASN A 112 29.66 32.67 24.47
N LYS A 113 29.69 32.76 23.14
CA LYS A 113 30.88 32.41 22.34
C LYS A 113 32.05 33.39 22.52
N GLY A 114 31.78 34.62 22.96
CA GLY A 114 32.80 35.67 23.03
C GLY A 114 33.45 35.92 21.66
N ASP A 115 34.77 36.07 21.63
CA ASP A 115 35.55 36.34 20.41
C ASP A 115 35.84 35.09 19.55
N LYS A 116 35.27 33.93 19.90
CA LYS A 116 35.48 32.70 19.13
C LYS A 116 34.79 32.80 17.75
N PRO A 117 35.47 32.40 16.67
CA PRO A 117 34.87 32.40 15.33
C PRO A 117 33.75 31.37 15.22
N ASP A 118 32.89 31.53 14.21
CA ASP A 118 31.72 30.69 14.02
C ASP A 118 32.03 29.22 13.70
N ASP A 119 33.22 28.95 13.17
CA ASP A 119 33.75 27.62 12.88
C ASP A 119 34.64 27.06 14.01
N TYR A 120 34.71 27.75 15.14
CA TYR A 120 35.51 27.33 16.29
C TYR A 120 35.08 25.94 16.78
N PHE A 121 36.09 25.10 17.00
CA PHE A 121 35.97 23.89 17.79
C PHE A 121 37.27 23.64 18.57
N PHE A 122 37.16 22.90 19.66
CA PHE A 122 38.29 22.45 20.45
C PHE A 122 37.99 21.08 21.04
N ILE A 123 39.02 20.24 21.15
CA ILE A 123 38.87 18.87 21.66
C ILE A 123 39.94 18.66 22.72
N LYS A 124 39.51 18.34 23.94
CA LYS A 124 40.39 17.83 25.00
C LYS A 124 40.27 16.32 25.05
N VAL A 125 41.39 15.63 24.81
CA VAL A 125 41.47 14.17 24.88
C VAL A 125 42.20 13.72 26.15
N LYS A 126 41.87 12.52 26.62
CA LYS A 126 42.60 11.83 27.68
C LYS A 126 43.99 11.42 27.19
N LYS A 127 44.92 11.18 28.12
CA LYS A 127 46.29 10.72 27.80
C LYS A 127 46.32 9.36 27.10
N LYS A 128 45.40 8.46 27.46
CA LYS A 128 45.23 7.12 26.88
C LYS A 128 43.75 6.80 26.86
N VAL A 129 43.34 5.91 25.96
CA VAL A 129 41.99 5.35 25.95
C VAL A 129 41.84 4.42 27.16
N GLU A 130 40.93 4.75 28.07
CA GLU A 130 40.70 4.01 29.31
C GLU A 130 39.62 2.94 29.14
N ARG A 131 38.69 3.15 28.19
CA ARG A 131 37.53 2.25 27.97
C ARG A 131 37.45 1.72 26.52
N PRO A 132 38.50 1.02 26.02
CA PRO A 132 38.50 0.52 24.64
C PRO A 132 37.42 -0.54 24.39
N GLN A 133 36.92 -1.22 25.42
CA GLN A 133 35.85 -2.22 25.33
C GLN A 133 34.49 -1.63 24.91
N CYS A 134 34.34 -0.30 24.91
CA CYS A 134 33.17 0.36 24.32
C CYS A 134 33.04 0.11 22.81
N PHE A 135 34.11 -0.30 22.12
CA PHE A 135 34.08 -0.72 20.73
C PHE A 135 33.77 -2.21 20.59
N SER A 136 34.58 -3.07 21.23
CA SER A 136 34.42 -4.53 21.28
C SER A 136 35.35 -5.15 22.33
N GLU A 137 35.07 -6.38 22.77
CA GLU A 137 35.69 -7.09 23.90
C GLU A 137 37.23 -7.07 23.87
N PHE A 138 37.83 -7.36 22.71
CA PHE A 138 39.29 -7.53 22.59
C PHE A 138 40.05 -6.25 22.22
N VAL A 139 39.35 -5.13 22.05
CA VAL A 139 39.98 -3.86 21.66
C VAL A 139 40.81 -3.33 22.83
N THR A 140 42.04 -2.93 22.53
CA THR A 140 42.97 -2.35 23.52
C THR A 140 43.28 -0.90 23.18
N ALA A 141 43.85 -0.19 24.14
CA ALA A 141 44.24 1.20 23.96
C ALA A 141 45.39 1.37 22.94
N GLU A 142 46.29 0.39 22.84
CA GLU A 142 47.38 0.37 21.84
C GLU A 142 46.81 0.24 20.42
N ILE A 143 45.72 -0.54 20.26
CA ILE A 143 45.00 -0.62 18.99
C ILE A 143 44.36 0.74 18.68
N CYS A 144 43.67 1.36 19.64
CA CYS A 144 43.09 2.69 19.44
C CYS A 144 44.15 3.71 18.99
N GLU A 145 45.31 3.76 19.65
CA GLU A 145 46.42 4.64 19.30
C GLU A 145 46.95 4.38 17.88
N ARG A 146 47.16 3.11 17.50
CA ARG A 146 47.59 2.70 16.14
C ARG A 146 46.69 3.24 15.04
N TYR A 147 45.40 3.41 15.31
CA TYR A 147 44.39 3.89 14.36
C TYR A 147 43.93 5.34 14.61
N ASN A 148 44.70 6.11 15.40
CA ASN A 148 44.43 7.50 15.75
C ASN A 148 43.04 7.72 16.38
N VAL A 149 42.69 6.86 17.34
CA VAL A 149 41.45 6.92 18.11
C VAL A 149 41.73 7.41 19.51
N TYR A 150 41.00 8.45 19.92
CA TYR A 150 41.19 9.11 21.20
C TYR A 150 39.92 9.08 22.03
N GLU A 151 40.06 8.96 23.34
CA GLU A 151 38.95 9.17 24.28
C GLU A 151 38.88 10.65 24.65
N VAL A 152 37.71 11.25 24.50
CA VAL A 152 37.47 12.67 24.69
C VAL A 152 37.07 12.93 26.15
N GLU A 153 37.72 13.89 26.79
CA GLU A 153 37.30 14.43 28.09
C GLU A 153 36.12 15.38 27.90
N TYR A 154 36.31 16.36 27.02
CA TYR A 154 35.26 17.26 26.56
C TYR A 154 35.62 17.83 25.18
N TYR A 155 34.60 18.30 24.46
CA TYR A 155 34.82 19.13 23.29
C TYR A 155 33.97 20.40 23.36
N GLU A 156 34.40 21.41 22.62
CA GLU A 156 33.68 22.66 22.45
C GLU A 156 33.43 22.91 20.98
N LYS A 157 32.29 23.53 20.66
CA LYS A 157 32.03 24.10 19.33
C LYS A 157 31.04 25.24 19.38
N VAL A 158 31.14 26.16 18.42
CA VAL A 158 30.09 27.16 18.22
C VAL A 158 28.92 26.52 17.46
N THR A 159 27.70 26.67 17.97
CA THR A 159 26.49 26.10 17.35
C THR A 159 26.09 26.86 16.10
N SER A 160 25.64 26.17 15.06
CA SER A 160 25.27 26.78 13.76
C SER A 160 24.07 27.72 13.84
N GLU A 161 23.03 27.38 14.57
CA GLU A 161 21.77 28.16 14.62
C GLU A 161 21.85 29.31 15.63
N LYS A 162 22.14 28.99 16.90
CA LYS A 162 22.10 29.96 18.01
C LYS A 162 23.40 30.74 18.19
N LYS A 163 24.46 30.39 17.46
CA LYS A 163 25.79 31.04 17.53
C LYS A 163 26.34 31.16 18.96
N VAL A 164 26.06 30.19 19.82
CA VAL A 164 26.58 30.08 21.19
C VAL A 164 27.69 29.03 21.28
N LEU A 165 28.56 29.13 22.28
CA LEU A 165 29.54 28.10 22.58
C LEU A 165 28.84 26.95 23.30
N MET A 166 28.94 25.75 22.73
CA MET A 166 28.49 24.52 23.36
C MET A 166 29.70 23.71 23.80
N ARG A 167 29.81 23.44 25.10
CA ARG A 167 30.73 22.46 25.66
C ARG A 167 29.98 21.16 25.93
N VAL A 168 30.57 20.05 25.55
CA VAL A 168 30.03 18.71 25.77
C VAL A 168 31.06 17.89 26.52
N ASN A 169 30.77 17.59 27.79
CA ASN A 169 31.62 16.79 28.65
C ASN A 169 31.23 15.31 28.53
N ALA A 170 32.22 14.44 28.36
CA ALA A 170 32.03 13.00 28.46
C ALA A 170 31.77 12.62 29.92
N THR A 171 31.02 11.53 30.13
CA THR A 171 30.74 11.01 31.48
C THR A 171 31.10 9.54 31.56
N GLU A 172 31.02 8.96 32.77
CA GLU A 172 31.22 7.53 32.98
C GLU A 172 30.19 6.70 32.16
N ASN A 173 28.93 7.12 32.16
CA ASN A 173 27.85 6.43 31.44
C ASN A 173 27.66 6.90 29.99
N TYR A 174 28.38 7.94 29.57
CA TYR A 174 28.36 8.48 28.21
C TYR A 174 29.79 8.79 27.73
N PRO A 175 30.60 7.76 27.43
CA PRO A 175 31.93 7.96 26.85
C PRO A 175 31.81 8.57 25.45
N ILE A 176 32.78 9.44 25.13
CA ILE A 176 32.91 10.06 23.81
C ILE A 176 34.30 9.70 23.29
N PHE A 177 34.35 9.23 22.06
CA PHE A 177 35.59 8.95 21.34
C PHE A 177 35.66 9.82 20.09
N CYS A 178 36.86 9.97 19.54
CA CYS A 178 37.01 10.55 18.22
C CYS A 178 38.13 9.90 17.41
N TYR A 179 37.99 9.96 16.08
CA TYR A 179 39.00 9.55 15.12
C TYR A 179 39.56 10.80 14.43
N SER A 180 40.88 10.96 14.38
CA SER A 180 41.53 12.07 13.67
C SER A 180 43.04 11.87 13.49
N ASP A 181 43.60 12.22 12.33
CA ASP A 181 45.04 12.40 12.16
C ASP A 181 45.56 13.74 12.70
N ASN A 182 44.68 14.73 12.85
CA ASN A 182 45.02 16.05 13.37
C ASN A 182 43.82 16.68 14.10
N LEU A 183 43.83 16.58 15.43
CA LEU A 183 42.76 17.06 16.31
C LEU A 183 42.53 18.59 16.26
N GLU A 184 43.50 19.36 15.76
CA GLU A 184 43.37 20.82 15.60
C GLU A 184 42.63 21.20 14.30
N LYS A 185 42.57 20.28 13.32
CA LYS A 185 41.90 20.53 12.02
C LYS A 185 40.51 19.93 11.95
N TRP A 186 40.35 18.70 12.44
CA TRP A 186 39.07 18.01 12.41
C TRP A 186 39.04 16.81 13.36
N ALA A 187 37.83 16.29 13.61
CA ALA A 187 37.67 14.94 14.16
C ALA A 187 36.29 14.36 13.84
N LYS A 188 36.21 13.04 13.65
CA LYS A 188 34.95 12.29 13.63
C LYS A 188 34.67 11.78 15.04
N THR A 189 33.61 12.27 15.67
CA THR A 189 33.17 11.82 17.00
C THR A 189 32.38 10.51 16.93
N TYR A 190 32.48 9.71 18.00
CA TYR A 190 31.73 8.48 18.22
C TYR A 190 31.24 8.41 19.66
N CYS A 191 29.93 8.29 19.83
CA CYS A 191 29.25 8.22 21.12
C CYS A 191 28.49 6.88 21.21
N PRO A 192 29.12 5.78 21.67
CA PRO A 192 28.52 4.44 21.63
C PRO A 192 27.21 4.32 22.42
N ALA A 193 27.06 5.10 23.50
CA ALA A 193 25.87 5.13 24.36
C ALA A 193 24.66 5.85 23.75
N GLU A 194 24.83 6.60 22.65
CA GLU A 194 23.74 7.35 22.01
C GLU A 194 22.74 6.40 21.32
N LYS A 195 21.43 6.69 21.45
CA LYS A 195 20.36 5.86 20.87
C LYS A 195 19.70 6.58 19.69
N LYS A 196 19.10 5.79 18.78
CA LYS A 196 18.28 6.32 17.68
C LYS A 196 17.06 7.06 18.26
N ARG A 197 16.70 8.19 17.68
CA ARG A 197 15.54 9.01 18.08
C ARG A 197 14.63 9.24 16.88
N GLU A 198 13.32 9.08 17.06
CA GLU A 198 12.35 9.54 16.06
C GLU A 198 12.17 11.05 16.16
N ILE A 199 12.20 11.71 15.01
CA ILE A 199 11.95 13.14 14.85
C ILE A 199 10.80 13.26 13.87
N THR A 200 9.77 13.99 14.26
CA THR A 200 8.68 14.33 13.34
C THR A 200 9.07 15.64 12.66
N ASN A 201 9.13 15.64 11.33
CA ASN A 201 9.35 16.86 10.56
C ASN A 201 8.05 17.67 10.50
N ASP A 202 8.15 18.93 10.08
CA ASP A 202 7.02 19.86 10.01
C ASP A 202 5.89 19.41 9.05
N ASP A 203 6.19 18.51 8.10
CA ASP A 203 5.24 17.90 7.16
C ASP A 203 4.51 16.65 7.71
N GLY A 204 4.72 16.33 8.99
CA GLY A 204 4.15 15.16 9.66
C GLY A 204 4.90 13.85 9.39
N THR A 205 5.98 13.86 8.59
CA THR A 205 6.78 12.65 8.35
C THR A 205 7.69 12.34 9.55
N LYS A 206 7.71 11.09 9.98
CA LYS A 206 8.61 10.62 11.05
C LYS A 206 9.92 10.11 10.46
N LYS A 207 11.04 10.61 10.97
CA LYS A 207 12.39 10.18 10.57
C LYS A 207 13.22 9.82 11.80
N THR A 208 13.77 8.61 11.79
CA THR A 208 14.70 8.16 12.82
C THR A 208 16.10 8.72 12.54
N LYS A 209 16.64 9.56 13.44
CA LYS A 209 18.03 10.03 13.39
C LYS A 209 18.91 9.30 14.39
N ASN A 210 20.14 8.98 13.97
CA ASN A 210 21.18 8.42 14.81
C ASN A 210 22.24 9.48 15.07
N TYR A 211 22.50 9.80 16.34
CA TYR A 211 23.48 10.80 16.76
C TYR A 211 24.79 10.19 17.28
N LYS A 212 24.99 8.88 17.09
CA LYS A 212 26.24 8.17 17.47
C LYS A 212 27.48 8.76 16.83
N HIS A 213 27.37 9.36 15.65
CA HIS A 213 28.49 9.95 14.92
C HIS A 213 28.24 11.43 14.63
N GLY A 214 29.31 12.22 14.68
CA GLY A 214 29.29 13.63 14.33
C GLY A 214 30.68 14.11 13.92
N TYR A 215 30.78 15.34 13.41
CA TYR A 215 32.04 15.93 12.97
C TYR A 215 32.32 17.24 13.71
N LEU A 216 33.61 17.46 13.98
CA LEU A 216 34.17 18.71 14.48
C LEU A 216 35.23 19.19 13.48
N GLY A 217 35.31 20.50 13.27
CA GLY A 217 36.25 21.10 12.31
C GLY A 217 35.95 20.80 10.85
N LYS A 218 36.96 21.01 10.01
CA LYS A 218 36.86 20.87 8.54
C LYS A 218 37.42 19.53 8.10
N LYS A 219 36.54 18.55 7.90
CA LYS A 219 36.93 17.21 7.46
C LYS A 219 37.68 17.27 6.11
N PRO A 220 38.70 16.42 5.90
CA PRO A 220 39.31 16.22 4.58
C PRO A 220 38.30 15.62 3.61
N GLU A 221 38.47 15.89 2.31
CA GLU A 221 37.62 15.35 1.26
C GLU A 221 37.70 13.82 1.19
N LYS A 222 38.91 13.27 1.30
CA LYS A 222 39.19 11.84 1.41
C LYS A 222 40.18 11.57 2.53
N TYR A 223 39.81 10.67 3.43
CA TYR A 223 40.69 10.14 4.46
C TYR A 223 40.25 8.72 4.79
N TYR A 224 41.22 7.82 4.85
CA TYR A 224 41.00 6.42 5.17
C TYR A 224 41.73 6.08 6.46
N HIS A 225 40.96 5.76 7.49
CA HIS A 225 41.50 5.31 8.75
C HIS A 225 42.23 3.98 8.54
N GLY A 226 43.39 3.82 9.18
CA GLY A 226 44.22 2.61 9.06
C GLY A 226 45.24 2.64 7.91
N LEU A 227 45.11 3.53 6.92
CA LEU A 227 46.07 3.61 5.81
C LEU A 227 47.50 3.91 6.30
N THR A 228 47.67 4.79 7.28
CA THR A 228 48.97 5.08 7.89
C THR A 228 49.56 3.85 8.58
N ALA A 229 48.74 3.11 9.34
CA ALA A 229 49.17 1.88 10.00
C ALA A 229 49.57 0.79 9.00
N ILE A 230 48.84 0.67 7.89
CA ILE A 230 49.17 -0.25 6.79
C ILE A 230 50.51 0.13 6.16
N LYS A 231 50.70 1.41 5.80
CA LYS A 231 51.98 1.90 5.23
C LYS A 231 53.15 1.63 6.17
N GLN A 232 52.96 1.81 7.48
CA GLN A 232 53.98 1.51 8.47
C GLN A 232 54.28 0.01 8.54
N LYS A 233 53.24 -0.84 8.54
CA LYS A 233 53.41 -2.30 8.55
C LYS A 233 54.13 -2.83 7.32
N VAL A 234 53.85 -2.27 6.14
CA VAL A 234 54.57 -2.59 4.90
C VAL A 234 56.07 -2.26 5.04
N LYS A 235 56.40 -1.08 5.58
CA LYS A 235 57.81 -0.70 5.84
C LYS A 235 58.49 -1.63 6.84
N GLU A 236 57.81 -2.01 7.92
CA GLU A 236 58.32 -2.96 8.91
C GLU A 236 58.61 -4.33 8.30
N LEU A 237 57.72 -4.84 7.43
CA LEU A 237 57.91 -6.12 6.75
C LEU A 237 59.06 -6.07 5.74
N ALA A 238 59.20 -4.96 5.00
CA ALA A 238 60.32 -4.73 4.10
C ALA A 238 61.66 -4.70 4.85
N GLN A 239 61.73 -3.95 5.95
CA GLN A 239 62.95 -3.87 6.78
C GLN A 239 63.33 -5.24 7.35
N LYS A 240 62.35 -5.99 7.88
CA LYS A 240 62.60 -7.35 8.39
C LYS A 240 63.12 -8.30 7.31
N GLN A 241 62.68 -8.14 6.06
CA GLN A 241 63.21 -8.95 4.97
C GLN A 241 64.66 -8.55 4.64
N GLU A 242 64.97 -7.26 4.60
CA GLU A 242 66.34 -6.77 4.41
C GLU A 242 67.28 -7.27 5.52
N ASP A 243 66.88 -7.15 6.79
CA ASP A 243 67.69 -7.59 7.93
C ASP A 243 67.98 -9.11 7.88
N VAL A 244 66.97 -9.92 7.51
CA VAL A 244 67.15 -11.38 7.32
C VAL A 244 68.11 -11.66 6.16
N MET A 245 67.99 -10.93 5.06
CA MET A 245 68.87 -11.09 3.89
C MET A 245 70.32 -10.72 4.22
N TRP A 246 70.56 -9.63 4.95
CA TRP A 246 71.89 -9.24 5.42
C TRP A 246 72.49 -10.23 6.42
N SER A 247 71.66 -10.84 7.28
CA SER A 247 72.14 -11.86 8.24
C SER A 247 72.56 -13.19 7.60
N ILE A 248 72.09 -13.49 6.38
CA ILE A 248 72.45 -14.69 5.62
C ILE A 248 73.75 -14.49 4.85
N GLU A 249 74.15 -13.25 4.52
CA GLU A 249 75.41 -12.98 3.80
C GLU A 249 76.67 -13.19 4.67
N ASP A 250 76.54 -13.22 6.00
CA ASP A 250 77.66 -13.37 6.96
C ASP A 250 77.98 -14.84 7.34
N GLU A 251 77.07 -15.79 7.04
CA GLU A 251 77.31 -17.23 7.25
C GLU A 251 77.33 -17.99 5.91
N THR A 252 78.41 -18.74 5.66
CA THR A 252 78.63 -19.56 4.46
C THR A 252 77.67 -20.76 4.35
N GLN A 253 76.37 -20.53 4.24
CA GLN A 253 75.36 -21.51 3.84
C GLN A 253 74.41 -20.90 2.81
N GLY A 254 74.19 -21.65 1.72
CA GLY A 254 73.53 -21.19 0.51
C GLY A 254 72.20 -20.47 0.73
N ILE A 255 71.97 -19.48 -0.13
CA ILE A 255 70.77 -18.66 -0.25
C ILE A 255 69.53 -19.57 -0.28
N LYS A 256 68.80 -19.66 0.84
CA LYS A 256 67.40 -20.09 0.80
C LYS A 256 66.61 -18.92 0.23
N GLU A 257 66.08 -19.10 -0.98
CA GLU A 257 65.10 -18.17 -1.57
C GLU A 257 64.04 -17.84 -0.50
N THR A 258 64.01 -16.58 -0.05
CA THR A 258 62.90 -16.11 0.78
C THR A 258 61.67 -16.00 -0.14
N PRO A 259 60.50 -16.49 0.28
CA PRO A 259 59.30 -16.40 -0.54
C PRO A 259 59.02 -14.94 -0.90
N GLU A 260 58.75 -14.63 -2.17
CA GLU A 260 58.37 -13.27 -2.65
C GLU A 260 57.23 -12.66 -1.81
N ASP A 261 56.41 -13.50 -1.18
CA ASP A 261 55.28 -13.14 -0.32
C ASP A 261 55.62 -12.78 1.14
N ALA A 262 56.90 -12.76 1.54
CA ALA A 262 57.29 -12.50 2.93
C ALA A 262 57.07 -11.04 3.37
N THR A 263 57.02 -10.09 2.42
CA THR A 263 56.78 -8.66 2.67
C THR A 263 55.32 -8.25 2.65
N LEU A 264 54.44 -9.17 2.26
CA LEU A 264 53.01 -8.88 2.10
C LEU A 264 52.26 -9.10 3.40
N ILE A 265 51.39 -8.15 3.74
CA ILE A 265 50.45 -8.28 4.85
C ILE A 265 49.50 -9.45 4.58
N PRO A 266 49.26 -10.38 5.53
CA PRO A 266 48.40 -11.54 5.28
C PRO A 266 47.00 -11.18 4.82
N TYR A 267 46.34 -10.23 5.51
CA TYR A 267 45.01 -9.75 5.19
C TYR A 267 44.91 -8.23 5.39
N ILE A 268 44.41 -7.54 4.37
CA ILE A 268 43.87 -6.18 4.52
C ILE A 268 42.35 -6.27 4.38
N VAL A 269 41.63 -5.77 5.39
CA VAL A 269 40.17 -5.88 5.48
C VAL A 269 39.54 -4.49 5.39
N ILE A 270 38.89 -4.19 4.29
CA ILE A 270 38.10 -2.97 4.14
C ILE A 270 36.82 -3.16 4.96
N CYS A 271 36.57 -2.30 5.94
CA CYS A 271 35.43 -2.39 6.85
C CYS A 271 34.40 -1.28 6.56
N SER A 272 33.13 -1.51 6.91
CA SER A 272 32.04 -0.53 6.81
C SER A 272 32.24 0.69 7.72
N GLY A 273 32.79 0.49 8.92
CA GLY A 273 32.97 1.53 9.92
C GLY A 273 34.11 1.30 10.89
N GLY A 274 34.34 2.29 11.75
CA GLY A 274 35.48 2.28 12.67
C GLY A 274 35.35 1.33 13.84
N SER A 275 34.13 1.03 14.32
CA SER A 275 33.92 -0.01 15.33
C SER A 275 34.31 -1.39 14.80
N ASP A 276 33.89 -1.71 13.57
CA ASP A 276 34.21 -2.97 12.92
C ASP A 276 35.69 -3.07 12.61
N GLY A 277 36.28 -1.98 12.09
CA GLY A 277 37.71 -1.88 11.86
C GLY A 277 38.53 -2.19 13.13
N LEU A 278 38.29 -1.48 14.23
CA LEU A 278 38.98 -1.73 15.49
C LEU A 278 38.76 -3.16 16.01
N THR A 279 37.55 -3.70 15.83
CA THR A 279 37.24 -5.09 16.21
C THR A 279 38.04 -6.09 15.37
N VAL A 280 38.17 -5.88 14.06
CA VAL A 280 39.01 -6.71 13.18
C VAL A 280 40.47 -6.66 13.60
N ALA A 281 41.03 -5.46 13.81
CA ALA A 281 42.41 -5.28 14.30
C ALA A 281 42.65 -5.97 15.64
N SER A 282 41.61 -6.08 16.47
CA SER A 282 41.74 -6.68 17.79
C SER A 282 41.88 -8.19 17.79
N LEU A 283 41.47 -8.90 16.74
CA LEU A 283 41.44 -10.38 16.73
C LEU A 283 42.81 -11.02 16.47
N SER A 284 43.60 -10.45 15.56
CA SER A 284 44.93 -10.97 15.21
C SER A 284 45.75 -9.88 14.50
N ASP A 285 47.07 -9.89 14.70
CA ASP A 285 48.01 -9.02 13.96
C ASP A 285 48.07 -9.34 12.46
N ASP A 286 47.51 -10.47 12.03
CA ASP A 286 47.35 -10.82 10.61
C ASP A 286 46.34 -9.95 9.88
N PHE A 287 45.42 -9.30 10.61
CA PHE A 287 44.33 -8.52 10.05
C PHE A 287 44.58 -7.02 10.17
N MET A 288 44.80 -6.37 9.04
CA MET A 288 44.97 -4.91 8.98
C MET A 288 43.72 -4.25 8.38
N PRO A 289 42.83 -3.68 9.20
CA PRO A 289 41.62 -3.01 8.73
C PRO A 289 41.90 -1.63 8.12
N ILE A 290 41.02 -1.24 7.19
CA ILE A 290 40.91 0.12 6.63
C ILE A 290 39.44 0.50 6.46
N TRP A 291 39.06 1.75 6.70
CA TRP A 291 37.68 2.23 6.49
C TRP A 291 37.63 3.72 6.14
N GLY A 292 36.54 4.14 5.51
CA GLY A 292 36.30 5.54 5.13
C GLY A 292 35.80 6.43 6.26
N ASN A 293 35.71 7.73 6.00
CA ASN A 293 35.13 8.70 6.92
C ASN A 293 33.61 8.51 7.04
N SER A 294 32.94 8.21 5.93
CA SER A 294 31.52 7.83 5.87
C SER A 294 31.38 6.33 5.62
N GLU A 295 30.27 5.75 6.07
CA GLU A 295 29.92 4.34 5.76
C GLU A 295 29.70 4.12 4.25
N ASN A 296 29.44 5.19 3.50
CA ASN A 296 29.22 5.16 2.04
C ASN A 296 30.44 5.60 1.22
N ASP A 297 31.64 5.66 1.81
CA ASP A 297 32.86 6.05 1.10
C ASP A 297 33.54 4.82 0.45
N ILE A 298 33.62 4.81 -0.88
CA ILE A 298 34.40 3.83 -1.64
C ILE A 298 35.85 4.33 -1.72
N ILE A 299 36.84 3.45 -1.47
CA ILE A 299 38.26 3.83 -1.61
C ILE A 299 38.55 4.24 -3.05
N ASP A 300 39.44 5.22 -3.24
CA ASP A 300 39.89 5.59 -4.57
C ASP A 300 40.80 4.53 -5.20
N TYR A 301 40.97 4.65 -6.52
CA TYR A 301 41.72 3.70 -7.32
C TYR A 301 43.20 3.60 -6.92
N GLU A 302 43.84 4.74 -6.58
CA GLU A 302 45.24 4.76 -6.15
C GLU A 302 45.43 4.00 -4.84
N THR A 303 44.54 4.25 -3.86
CA THR A 303 44.52 3.53 -2.60
C THR A 303 44.26 2.05 -2.83
N TYR A 304 43.26 1.69 -3.63
CA TYR A 304 42.96 0.30 -3.97
C TYR A 304 44.17 -0.44 -4.56
N GLU A 305 44.86 0.15 -5.54
CA GLU A 305 46.05 -0.44 -6.15
C GLU A 305 47.21 -0.59 -5.16
N PHE A 306 47.42 0.41 -4.29
CA PHE A 306 48.40 0.31 -3.20
C PHE A 306 48.08 -0.85 -2.25
N LEU A 307 46.85 -0.96 -1.77
CA LEU A 307 46.44 -2.01 -0.83
C LEU A 307 46.57 -3.40 -1.47
N LYS A 308 46.13 -3.54 -2.72
CA LYS A 308 46.20 -4.78 -3.48
C LYS A 308 47.64 -5.27 -3.65
N LYS A 309 48.61 -4.37 -3.83
CA LYS A 309 50.05 -4.70 -3.92
C LYS A 309 50.69 -4.96 -2.56
N SER A 310 50.06 -4.54 -1.47
CA SER A 310 50.63 -4.58 -0.12
C SER A 310 50.18 -5.78 0.71
N CYS A 311 49.32 -6.65 0.17
CA CYS A 311 48.78 -7.78 0.91
C CYS A 311 48.59 -9.03 0.06
N LYS A 312 48.48 -10.17 0.73
CA LYS A 312 48.13 -11.46 0.09
C LYS A 312 46.65 -11.54 -0.21
N ASN A 313 45.82 -11.01 0.69
CA ASN A 313 44.37 -11.03 0.59
C ASN A 313 43.80 -9.64 0.91
N LEU A 314 43.29 -8.96 -0.13
CA LEU A 314 42.47 -7.76 0.03
C LEU A 314 41.00 -8.18 0.01
N VAL A 315 40.24 -7.84 1.04
CA VAL A 315 38.83 -8.23 1.15
C VAL A 315 37.99 -7.06 1.64
N TYR A 316 36.74 -6.98 1.19
CA TYR A 316 35.74 -6.07 1.75
C TYR A 316 34.74 -6.82 2.62
N LEU A 317 34.51 -6.29 3.82
CA LEU A 317 33.62 -6.81 4.85
C LEU A 317 32.46 -5.82 5.08
N PRO A 318 31.33 -5.99 4.38
CA PRO A 318 30.14 -5.16 4.56
C PRO A 318 29.30 -5.57 5.78
N ASP A 319 28.47 -4.64 6.24
CA ASP A 319 27.32 -4.94 7.09
C ASP A 319 26.31 -5.83 6.34
N VAL A 320 25.67 -6.75 7.05
CA VAL A 320 24.69 -7.70 6.50
C VAL A 320 23.25 -7.20 6.70
N ASP A 321 23.05 -5.90 6.48
CA ASP A 321 21.74 -5.26 6.35
C ASP A 321 21.49 -4.78 4.92
N SER A 322 20.27 -4.33 4.61
CA SER A 322 19.92 -3.92 3.24
C SER A 322 20.80 -2.78 2.71
N SER A 323 21.26 -1.88 3.58
CA SER A 323 22.12 -0.76 3.19
C SER A 323 23.54 -1.24 2.89
N GLY A 324 24.11 -2.06 3.78
CA GLY A 324 25.44 -2.64 3.62
C GLY A 324 25.56 -3.55 2.40
N ILE A 325 24.54 -4.38 2.12
CA ILE A 325 24.49 -5.23 0.93
C ILE A 325 24.45 -4.39 -0.35
N ASN A 326 23.61 -3.35 -0.42
CA ASN A 326 23.55 -2.47 -1.58
C ASN A 326 24.88 -1.71 -1.77
N PHE A 327 25.50 -1.26 -0.69
CA PHE A 327 26.79 -0.60 -0.76
C PHE A 327 27.91 -1.56 -1.25
N ALA A 328 27.86 -2.84 -0.86
CA ALA A 328 28.76 -3.86 -1.41
C ALA A 328 28.59 -4.06 -2.93
N TYR A 329 27.36 -4.00 -3.44
CA TYR A 329 27.10 -4.01 -4.88
C TYR A 329 27.73 -2.81 -5.57
N ASP A 330 27.60 -1.61 -5.00
CA ASP A 330 28.20 -0.40 -5.55
C ASP A 330 29.74 -0.46 -5.53
N TYR A 331 30.33 -0.98 -4.44
CA TYR A 331 31.75 -1.27 -4.36
C TYR A 331 32.22 -2.20 -5.48
N SER A 332 31.43 -3.25 -5.76
CA SER A 332 31.72 -4.24 -6.80
C SER A 332 31.63 -3.67 -8.21
N LYS A 333 30.74 -2.69 -8.44
CA LYS A 333 30.64 -2.00 -9.75
C LYS A 333 31.91 -1.21 -10.06
N VAL A 334 32.53 -0.61 -9.03
CA VAL A 334 33.81 0.10 -9.14
C VAL A 334 34.98 -0.90 -9.25
N PHE A 335 35.09 -1.83 -8.29
CA PHE A 335 36.18 -2.80 -8.20
C PHE A 335 35.67 -4.24 -8.37
N TRP A 336 35.40 -4.62 -9.63
CA TRP A 336 34.72 -5.88 -9.95
C TRP A 336 35.46 -7.16 -9.53
N LYS A 337 36.78 -7.10 -9.35
CA LYS A 337 37.60 -8.23 -8.87
C LYS A 337 37.78 -8.26 -7.35
N LEU A 338 37.36 -7.22 -6.63
CA LEU A 338 37.55 -7.15 -5.19
C LEU A 338 36.74 -8.28 -4.51
N PRO A 339 37.38 -9.17 -3.74
CA PRO A 339 36.68 -10.17 -2.95
C PRO A 339 35.85 -9.54 -1.82
N ILE A 340 34.60 -9.99 -1.67
CA ILE A 340 33.65 -9.51 -0.66
C ILE A 340 33.20 -10.68 0.20
N VAL A 341 33.20 -10.49 1.52
CA VAL A 341 32.86 -11.55 2.48
C VAL A 341 31.65 -11.12 3.30
N PHE A 342 30.52 -11.80 3.10
CA PHE A 342 29.33 -11.61 3.92
C PHE A 342 29.36 -12.55 5.11
N LEU A 343 29.22 -12.00 6.32
CA LEU A 343 29.12 -12.81 7.54
C LEU A 343 27.80 -13.60 7.53
N PRO A 344 27.82 -14.91 7.83
CA PRO A 344 26.59 -15.67 7.93
C PRO A 344 25.70 -15.18 9.07
N LYS A 345 24.41 -14.96 8.81
CA LYS A 345 23.46 -14.43 9.81
C LYS A 345 23.41 -15.24 11.11
N TYR A 346 23.60 -16.56 11.04
CA TYR A 346 23.61 -17.41 12.23
C TYR A 346 24.78 -17.14 13.19
N TYR A 347 25.85 -16.47 12.72
CA TYR A 347 26.97 -16.01 13.56
C TYR A 347 26.80 -14.57 14.06
N LEU A 348 25.68 -13.90 13.78
CA LEU A 348 25.41 -12.52 14.21
C LEU A 348 24.36 -12.46 15.34
N GLY A 349 23.70 -13.58 15.66
CA GLY A 349 22.53 -13.59 16.53
C GLY A 349 21.28 -12.99 15.87
N GLU A 350 20.17 -12.88 16.61
CA GLU A 350 18.86 -12.50 16.03
C GLU A 350 18.81 -11.10 15.41
N LYS A 351 19.57 -10.15 15.98
CA LYS A 351 19.54 -8.73 15.61
C LYS A 351 20.88 -8.21 15.10
N GLY A 352 21.90 -9.06 15.03
CA GLY A 352 23.23 -8.62 14.65
C GLY A 352 23.35 -8.41 13.14
N LYS A 353 24.22 -7.48 12.78
CA LYS A 353 24.42 -7.07 11.38
C LYS A 353 25.88 -6.81 11.02
N ASP A 354 26.74 -6.56 12.01
CA ASP A 354 28.10 -6.06 11.83
C ASP A 354 29.15 -7.03 12.40
N PHE A 355 30.45 -6.70 12.26
CA PHE A 355 31.52 -7.57 12.71
C PHE A 355 31.67 -7.59 14.25
N ARG A 356 31.27 -6.51 14.92
CA ARG A 356 31.18 -6.50 16.39
C ARG A 356 30.18 -7.55 16.86
N ASP A 357 29.03 -7.68 16.19
CA ASP A 357 28.02 -8.68 16.55
C ASP A 357 28.54 -10.12 16.32
N PHE A 358 29.37 -10.34 15.30
CA PHE A 358 30.08 -11.61 15.09
C PHE A 358 30.99 -11.97 16.28
N VAL A 359 31.85 -11.04 16.71
CA VAL A 359 32.71 -11.28 17.88
C VAL A 359 31.87 -11.44 19.16
N SER A 360 30.80 -10.66 19.32
CA SER A 360 29.88 -10.76 20.46
C SER A 360 29.20 -12.13 20.54
N TYR A 361 28.83 -12.72 19.41
CA TYR A 361 28.20 -14.04 19.35
C TYR A 361 29.11 -15.14 19.94
N PHE A 362 30.40 -15.10 19.63
CA PHE A 362 31.37 -16.08 20.13
C PHE A 362 31.81 -15.82 21.56
N THR A 363 32.05 -14.55 21.92
CA THR A 363 32.47 -14.17 23.29
C THR A 363 31.39 -14.47 24.33
N LYS A 364 30.11 -14.31 23.99
CA LYS A 364 28.97 -14.75 24.83
C LYS A 364 28.94 -16.26 25.10
N LYS A 365 29.64 -17.04 24.28
CA LYS A 365 29.80 -18.49 24.43
C LYS A 365 31.17 -18.87 24.98
N GLU A 366 31.90 -17.90 25.53
CA GLU A 366 33.22 -18.08 26.14
C GLU A 366 34.24 -18.72 25.18
N VAL A 367 34.12 -18.45 23.89
CA VAL A 367 35.04 -18.97 22.88
C VAL A 367 36.34 -18.15 22.86
N GLU A 368 37.46 -18.85 22.91
CA GLU A 368 38.80 -18.29 22.86
C GLU A 368 39.07 -17.42 21.62
N LYS A 369 39.78 -16.31 21.82
CA LYS A 369 40.10 -15.32 20.77
C LYS A 369 40.76 -15.94 19.53
N SER A 370 41.69 -16.87 19.72
CA SER A 370 42.40 -17.56 18.64
C SER A 370 41.48 -18.43 17.78
N VAL A 371 40.46 -19.04 18.40
CA VAL A 371 39.43 -19.84 17.71
C VAL A 371 38.53 -18.92 16.89
N ILE A 372 38.12 -17.77 17.44
CA ILE A 372 37.33 -16.76 16.71
C ILE A 372 38.09 -16.27 15.47
N ALA A 373 39.39 -15.98 15.62
CA ALA A 373 40.23 -15.58 14.50
C ALA A 373 40.33 -16.69 13.42
N SER A 374 40.43 -17.96 13.82
CA SER A 374 40.45 -19.10 12.89
C SER A 374 39.12 -19.26 12.15
N GLU A 375 37.99 -19.13 12.84
CA GLU A 375 36.65 -19.14 12.21
C GLU A 375 36.49 -17.98 11.22
N PHE A 376 36.97 -16.78 11.57
CA PHE A 376 36.94 -15.65 10.65
C PHE A 376 37.81 -15.91 9.40
N LYS A 377 39.01 -16.49 9.54
CA LYS A 377 39.86 -16.88 8.39
C LYS A 377 39.15 -17.86 7.47
N LYS A 378 38.38 -18.82 8.01
CA LYS A 378 37.57 -19.73 7.19
C LYS A 378 36.56 -18.96 6.34
N LEU A 379 35.87 -17.98 6.92
CA LEU A 379 34.93 -17.13 6.17
C LEU A 379 35.62 -16.30 5.09
N LEU A 380 36.81 -15.76 5.37
CA LEU A 380 37.62 -15.01 4.39
C LEU A 380 38.02 -15.85 3.17
N SER A 381 38.08 -17.18 3.31
CA SER A 381 38.43 -18.10 2.22
C SER A 381 37.29 -18.33 1.22
N VAL A 382 36.08 -17.86 1.52
CA VAL A 382 34.90 -18.06 0.66
C VAL A 382 34.26 -16.70 0.29
N PRO A 383 34.98 -15.83 -0.46
CA PRO A 383 34.44 -14.54 -0.89
C PRO A 383 33.50 -14.67 -2.09
N VAL A 384 32.86 -13.56 -2.44
CA VAL A 384 32.18 -13.34 -3.72
C VAL A 384 32.74 -12.10 -4.42
N SER A 385 32.68 -12.07 -5.75
CA SER A 385 33.03 -10.88 -6.54
C SER A 385 32.25 -10.87 -7.86
N PHE A 386 32.41 -9.83 -8.67
CA PHE A 386 31.86 -9.80 -10.03
C PHE A 386 32.75 -10.57 -11.04
N GLU A 387 33.88 -11.12 -10.61
CA GLU A 387 34.68 -12.06 -11.41
C GLU A 387 34.07 -13.46 -11.32
N PHE A 388 33.02 -13.69 -12.11
CA PHE A 388 32.30 -14.97 -12.11
C PHE A 388 32.84 -15.99 -13.11
N VAL A 389 33.81 -15.64 -13.95
CA VAL A 389 34.55 -16.58 -14.79
C VAL A 389 35.98 -16.66 -14.27
N MET A 390 36.31 -17.83 -13.71
CA MET A 390 37.59 -18.08 -13.03
C MET A 390 38.42 -19.07 -13.83
N VAL A 391 39.74 -19.10 -13.60
CA VAL A 391 40.63 -20.12 -14.14
C VAL A 391 40.95 -21.14 -13.05
N GLU A 392 40.52 -22.38 -13.26
CA GLU A 392 40.83 -23.54 -12.41
C GLU A 392 41.54 -24.59 -13.27
N ASP A 393 42.69 -25.10 -12.83
CA ASP A 393 43.48 -26.11 -13.55
C ASP A 393 43.74 -25.76 -15.03
N LYS A 394 44.09 -24.49 -15.30
CA LYS A 394 44.31 -23.92 -16.65
C LYS A 394 43.06 -23.93 -17.56
N ARG A 395 41.86 -24.13 -17.00
CA ARG A 395 40.58 -24.09 -17.71
C ARG A 395 39.68 -23.01 -17.13
N TYR A 396 38.96 -22.31 -18.00
CA TYR A 396 37.95 -21.35 -17.58
C TYR A 396 36.71 -22.09 -17.06
N ARG A 397 36.14 -21.60 -15.96
CA ARG A 397 34.90 -22.12 -15.35
C ARG A 397 34.06 -20.98 -14.80
N VAL A 398 32.74 -21.18 -14.79
CA VAL A 398 31.81 -20.23 -14.20
C VAL A 398 31.60 -20.56 -12.72
N ASN A 399 32.01 -19.66 -11.84
CA ASN A 399 31.72 -19.75 -10.42
C ASN A 399 30.26 -19.30 -10.18
N HIS A 400 29.41 -20.25 -9.77
CA HIS A 400 27.98 -20.02 -9.63
C HIS A 400 27.66 -19.01 -8.52
N ARG A 401 28.44 -18.99 -7.44
CA ARG A 401 28.25 -18.06 -6.32
C ARG A 401 28.55 -16.62 -6.74
N ASN A 402 29.63 -16.41 -7.48
CA ASN A 402 29.97 -15.10 -8.05
C ASN A 402 28.95 -14.68 -9.11
N LEU A 403 28.47 -15.61 -9.95
CA LEU A 403 27.43 -15.32 -10.93
C LEU A 403 26.13 -14.88 -10.24
N HIS A 404 25.69 -15.57 -9.19
CA HIS A 404 24.50 -15.20 -8.43
C HIS A 404 24.67 -13.84 -7.75
N TYR A 405 25.83 -13.58 -7.16
CA TYR A 405 26.15 -12.29 -6.57
C TYR A 405 26.13 -11.16 -7.62
N PHE A 406 26.74 -11.39 -8.77
CA PHE A 406 26.73 -10.47 -9.91
C PHE A 406 25.32 -10.17 -10.41
N LEU A 407 24.49 -11.19 -10.61
CA LEU A 407 23.11 -11.04 -11.07
C LEU A 407 22.24 -10.30 -10.04
N ASN A 408 22.32 -10.65 -8.76
CA ASN A 408 21.60 -9.94 -7.70
C ASN A 408 22.00 -8.45 -7.61
N ALA A 409 23.29 -8.14 -7.77
CA ALA A 409 23.80 -6.78 -7.77
C ALA A 409 23.32 -5.93 -8.97
N HIS A 410 22.82 -6.62 -10.01
CA HIS A 410 22.15 -6.04 -11.17
C HIS A 410 20.64 -6.34 -11.16
N ASN A 411 20.05 -6.48 -9.97
CA ASN A 411 18.60 -6.58 -9.75
C ASN A 411 17.89 -7.81 -10.35
N TYR A 412 18.63 -8.88 -10.67
CA TYR A 412 18.02 -10.17 -11.02
C TYR A 412 17.76 -10.99 -9.77
N PHE A 413 16.51 -11.35 -9.52
CA PHE A 413 16.10 -12.15 -8.36
C PHE A 413 15.01 -13.14 -8.74
N VAL A 414 14.79 -14.12 -7.87
CA VAL A 414 13.63 -15.02 -7.98
C VAL A 414 12.48 -14.46 -7.15
N HIS A 415 11.31 -14.32 -7.77
CA HIS A 415 10.07 -14.05 -7.08
C HIS A 415 9.26 -15.34 -6.93
N ASN A 416 8.96 -15.70 -5.68
CA ASN A 416 8.07 -16.80 -5.35
C ASN A 416 6.67 -16.22 -5.13
N ASP A 417 5.72 -16.65 -5.96
CA ASP A 417 4.34 -16.19 -5.86
C ASP A 417 3.64 -16.88 -4.69
N SER A 418 3.10 -16.06 -3.78
CA SER A 418 2.41 -16.50 -2.56
C SER A 418 1.29 -17.52 -2.81
N LEU A 419 0.61 -17.45 -3.97
CA LEU A 419 -0.49 -18.37 -4.32
C LEU A 419 -0.04 -19.82 -4.53
N PHE A 420 1.22 -20.02 -4.93
CA PHE A 420 1.77 -21.33 -5.28
C PHE A 420 2.72 -21.87 -4.20
N SER A 421 2.85 -21.16 -3.07
CA SER A 421 3.75 -21.52 -1.96
C SER A 421 3.45 -22.88 -1.33
N HIS A 422 2.20 -23.36 -1.42
CA HIS A 422 1.74 -24.64 -0.87
C HIS A 422 1.88 -25.84 -1.83
N LEU A 423 2.29 -25.63 -3.09
CA LEU A 423 2.50 -26.72 -4.05
C LEU A 423 3.96 -27.19 -4.00
N ASP A 424 4.18 -28.49 -3.85
CA ASP A 424 5.50 -29.11 -3.65
C ASP A 424 6.34 -29.28 -4.94
N ASN A 425 5.99 -28.58 -6.02
CA ASN A 425 6.74 -28.69 -7.27
C ASN A 425 8.06 -27.90 -7.24
N GLU A 426 9.10 -28.45 -7.87
CA GLU A 426 10.46 -27.86 -8.02
C GLU A 426 10.50 -26.51 -8.79
N ASP A 427 9.36 -25.99 -9.23
CA ASP A 427 9.22 -24.86 -10.17
C ASP A 427 8.80 -23.53 -9.49
N LYS A 428 9.18 -23.32 -8.22
CA LYS A 428 8.51 -22.37 -7.29
C LYS A 428 8.70 -20.88 -7.56
N GLY A 429 9.53 -20.48 -8.52
CA GLY A 429 9.93 -19.09 -8.70
C GLY A 429 10.01 -18.62 -10.15
N LYS A 430 9.62 -17.38 -10.38
CA LYS A 430 9.86 -16.66 -11.64
C LYS A 430 11.12 -15.83 -11.50
N LEU A 431 12.04 -15.96 -12.45
CA LEU A 431 13.13 -15.01 -12.58
C LEU A 431 12.55 -13.65 -12.95
N ILE A 432 12.94 -12.62 -12.20
CA ILE A 432 12.56 -11.25 -12.49
C ILE A 432 13.77 -10.33 -12.46
N HIS A 433 13.68 -9.25 -13.24
CA HIS A 433 14.60 -8.13 -13.21
C HIS A 433 13.81 -6.87 -12.85
N PHE A 434 14.40 -5.95 -12.09
CA PHE A 434 13.70 -4.73 -11.73
C PHE A 434 14.57 -3.47 -11.85
N GLU A 435 13.93 -2.38 -12.27
CA GLU A 435 14.49 -1.04 -12.37
C GLU A 435 13.52 -0.05 -11.71
N GLY A 436 13.91 0.51 -10.57
CA GLY A 436 12.97 1.26 -9.72
C GLY A 436 11.79 0.37 -9.32
N PHE A 437 10.56 0.82 -9.61
CA PHE A 437 9.34 0.04 -9.35
C PHE A 437 8.99 -0.94 -10.48
N LYS A 438 9.62 -0.84 -11.65
CA LYS A 438 9.29 -1.63 -12.84
C LYS A 438 9.91 -3.02 -12.73
N VAL A 439 9.11 -4.04 -12.96
CA VAL A 439 9.52 -5.45 -12.97
C VAL A 439 9.31 -6.06 -14.35
N THR A 440 10.32 -6.76 -14.85
CA THR A 440 10.26 -7.57 -16.08
C THR A 440 10.55 -9.03 -15.77
N VAL A 441 10.15 -9.93 -16.67
CA VAL A 441 10.44 -11.36 -16.60
C VAL A 441 11.42 -11.68 -17.74
N PRO A 442 12.74 -11.53 -17.50
CA PRO A 442 13.72 -11.67 -18.55
C PRO A 442 13.84 -13.13 -19.01
N GLU A 443 14.07 -13.32 -20.31
CA GLU A 443 14.40 -14.63 -20.85
C GLU A 443 15.85 -15.02 -20.51
N ALA A 444 16.10 -16.32 -20.44
CA ALA A 444 17.44 -16.84 -20.13
C ALA A 444 18.51 -16.35 -21.13
N GLN A 445 18.13 -16.13 -22.40
CA GLN A 445 19.03 -15.61 -23.42
C GLN A 445 19.39 -14.13 -23.18
N GLU A 446 18.47 -13.32 -22.66
CA GLU A 446 18.73 -11.92 -22.32
C GLU A 446 19.75 -11.81 -21.18
N VAL A 447 19.59 -12.63 -20.13
CA VAL A 447 20.56 -12.71 -19.02
C VAL A 447 21.93 -13.19 -19.50
N ARG A 448 21.96 -14.16 -20.43
CA ARG A 448 23.20 -14.65 -21.04
C ARG A 448 23.91 -13.55 -21.82
N ASN A 449 23.18 -12.82 -22.65
CA ASN A 449 23.72 -11.70 -23.43
C ASN A 449 24.24 -10.59 -22.50
N PHE A 450 23.54 -10.29 -21.40
CA PHE A 450 24.00 -9.35 -20.38
C PHE A 450 25.34 -9.76 -19.77
N CYS A 451 25.50 -11.03 -19.38
CA CYS A 451 26.77 -11.54 -18.83
C CYS A 451 27.91 -11.46 -19.86
N ILE A 452 27.63 -11.82 -21.12
CA ILE A 452 28.59 -11.76 -22.23
C ILE A 452 29.06 -10.32 -22.46
N ASP A 453 28.12 -9.39 -22.61
CA ASP A 453 28.42 -7.97 -22.83
C ASP A 453 29.20 -7.35 -21.66
N TYR A 454 28.86 -7.72 -20.42
CA TYR A 454 29.62 -7.31 -19.24
C TYR A 454 31.09 -7.77 -19.33
N CYS A 455 31.34 -9.05 -19.65
CA CYS A 455 32.69 -9.56 -19.78
C CYS A 455 33.46 -8.93 -20.96
N ILE A 456 32.79 -8.63 -22.08
CA ILE A 456 33.40 -7.91 -23.22
C ILE A 456 33.89 -6.53 -22.78
N ARG A 457 33.04 -5.76 -22.08
CA ARG A 457 33.40 -4.43 -21.55
C ARG A 457 34.55 -4.44 -20.55
N LYS A 458 34.81 -5.58 -19.91
CA LYS A 458 35.96 -5.77 -19.00
C LYS A 458 37.23 -6.30 -19.68
N GLY A 459 37.24 -6.45 -21.01
CA GLY A 459 38.42 -6.87 -21.76
C GLY A 459 38.69 -8.37 -21.71
N THR A 460 37.65 -9.20 -21.88
CA THR A 460 37.77 -10.67 -21.89
C THR A 460 38.32 -11.23 -23.22
N ASN A 461 38.47 -12.56 -23.31
CA ASN A 461 38.91 -13.28 -24.52
C ASN A 461 37.86 -14.29 -25.05
N SER A 462 38.06 -14.79 -26.27
CA SER A 462 37.09 -15.67 -26.95
C SER A 462 36.75 -16.95 -26.18
N LYS A 463 37.70 -17.55 -25.43
CA LYS A 463 37.43 -18.78 -24.67
C LYS A 463 36.42 -18.55 -23.54
N VAL A 464 36.45 -17.38 -22.91
CA VAL A 464 35.45 -16.99 -21.91
C VAL A 464 34.07 -16.85 -22.56
N LEU A 465 34.00 -16.26 -23.76
CA LEU A 465 32.74 -16.07 -24.49
C LEU A 465 32.11 -17.41 -24.89
N GLU A 466 32.89 -18.35 -25.40
CA GLU A 466 32.43 -19.72 -25.76
C GLU A 466 31.82 -20.46 -24.56
N ILE A 467 32.43 -20.32 -23.38
CA ILE A 467 31.92 -20.93 -22.14
C ILE A 467 30.63 -20.26 -21.71
N LEU A 468 30.54 -18.93 -21.76
CA LEU A 468 29.31 -18.23 -21.41
C LEU A 468 28.17 -18.53 -22.38
N GLN A 469 28.45 -18.79 -23.66
CA GLN A 469 27.43 -19.22 -24.62
C GLN A 469 26.83 -20.59 -24.28
N THR A 470 27.63 -21.51 -23.76
CA THR A 470 27.21 -22.89 -23.45
C THR A 470 26.91 -23.14 -21.97
N CYS A 471 27.12 -22.14 -21.11
CA CYS A 471 26.99 -22.25 -19.65
C CYS A 471 25.59 -22.71 -19.20
N ASN A 472 25.55 -23.78 -18.41
CA ASN A 472 24.32 -24.33 -17.81
C ASN A 472 23.72 -23.40 -16.76
N ALA A 473 24.53 -22.70 -15.96
CA ALA A 473 24.06 -21.76 -14.93
C ALA A 473 23.20 -20.61 -15.47
N LEU A 474 23.28 -20.35 -16.79
CA LEU A 474 22.50 -19.35 -17.52
C LEU A 474 21.30 -19.96 -18.28
N ARG A 475 20.88 -21.19 -17.95
CA ARG A 475 19.64 -21.81 -18.44
C ARG A 475 18.48 -21.43 -17.52
N GLY A 476 17.27 -21.39 -18.05
CA GLY A 476 16.07 -20.99 -17.28
C GLY A 476 15.86 -21.78 -15.98
N ALA A 477 16.14 -23.09 -15.98
CA ALA A 477 16.03 -23.92 -14.77
C ALA A 477 17.06 -23.58 -13.69
N ASP A 478 18.29 -23.23 -14.08
CA ASP A 478 19.35 -22.87 -13.13
C ASP A 478 19.22 -21.43 -12.63
N LEU A 479 18.73 -20.50 -13.47
CA LEU A 479 18.45 -19.13 -13.05
C LEU A 479 17.34 -19.04 -11.98
N LYS A 480 16.46 -20.04 -11.89
CA LYS A 480 15.47 -20.16 -10.80
C LYS A 480 16.09 -20.52 -9.44
N LYS A 481 17.39 -20.84 -9.38
CA LYS A 481 18.15 -21.09 -8.14
C LYS A 481 18.79 -19.82 -7.57
N LEU A 482 18.60 -18.65 -8.22
CA LEU A 482 19.02 -17.38 -7.66
C LEU A 482 18.32 -17.12 -6.32
N PRO A 483 18.95 -16.37 -5.40
CA PRO A 483 18.32 -16.00 -4.15
C PRO A 483 16.97 -15.31 -4.39
N SER A 484 15.96 -15.70 -3.61
CA SER A 484 14.66 -15.08 -3.69
C SER A 484 14.64 -13.73 -2.97
N LYS A 485 13.87 -12.79 -3.50
CA LYS A 485 13.55 -11.52 -2.83
C LYS A 485 12.04 -11.37 -2.78
N GLU A 486 11.53 -10.81 -1.69
CA GLU A 486 10.11 -10.50 -1.55
C GLU A 486 9.80 -9.19 -2.29
N PHE A 487 8.70 -9.18 -3.04
CA PHE A 487 8.25 -8.02 -3.82
C PHE A 487 6.81 -7.71 -3.46
N ASN A 488 6.54 -6.45 -3.12
CA ASN A 488 5.19 -5.99 -2.82
C ASN A 488 4.49 -5.48 -4.09
N PHE A 489 3.71 -6.36 -4.73
CA PHE A 489 2.89 -6.02 -5.90
C PHE A 489 1.51 -5.41 -5.54
N THR A 490 1.26 -5.11 -4.27
CA THR A 490 0.00 -4.53 -3.81
C THR A 490 -0.14 -3.10 -4.30
N ARG A 491 -1.03 -2.87 -5.26
CA ARG A 491 -1.29 -1.53 -5.85
C ARG A 491 -2.55 -0.83 -5.33
N HIS A 492 -3.12 -1.29 -4.22
CA HIS A 492 -4.38 -0.77 -3.70
C HIS A 492 -4.49 -0.98 -2.20
N GLY A 493 -5.38 -0.23 -1.57
CA GLY A 493 -5.83 -0.49 -0.21
C GLY A 493 -7.28 -0.05 -0.08
N LYS A 494 -7.82 -0.13 1.14
CA LYS A 494 -9.20 0.29 1.40
C LYS A 494 -9.47 1.71 0.90
N ASP A 495 -8.56 2.65 1.13
CA ASP A 495 -8.80 4.07 0.87
C ASP A 495 -7.93 4.67 -0.25
N PHE A 496 -7.23 3.82 -1.01
CA PHE A 496 -6.37 4.28 -2.10
C PHE A 496 -6.21 3.27 -3.24
N GLN A 497 -5.77 3.79 -4.39
CA GLN A 497 -5.31 3.03 -5.56
C GLN A 497 -3.99 3.63 -6.07
N LEU A 498 -3.07 2.78 -6.50
CA LEU A 498 -1.85 3.16 -7.20
C LEU A 498 -1.99 2.87 -8.71
N PHE A 499 -1.54 3.82 -9.51
CA PHE A 499 -1.37 3.70 -10.95
C PHE A 499 0.08 4.03 -11.32
N PHE A 500 0.68 3.22 -12.19
CA PHE A 500 2.07 3.37 -12.58
C PHE A 500 2.16 3.83 -14.04
N PHE A 501 2.88 4.93 -14.26
CA PHE A 501 3.16 5.52 -15.57
C PHE A 501 4.66 5.44 -15.83
N GLN A 502 5.10 5.68 -17.07
CA GLN A 502 6.54 5.65 -17.41
C GLN A 502 7.34 6.68 -16.58
N ASN A 503 6.76 7.87 -16.34
CA ASN A 503 7.43 8.95 -15.63
C ASN A 503 7.18 9.02 -14.12
N MET A 504 6.09 8.43 -13.58
CA MET A 504 5.77 8.51 -12.15
C MET A 504 4.78 7.43 -11.65
N CYS A 505 4.70 7.26 -10.33
CA CYS A 505 3.61 6.54 -9.67
C CYS A 505 2.58 7.54 -9.11
N VAL A 506 1.30 7.31 -9.39
CA VAL A 506 0.20 8.16 -8.91
C VAL A 506 -0.61 7.40 -7.87
N LYS A 507 -0.76 7.99 -6.68
CA LYS A 507 -1.64 7.51 -5.61
C LYS A 507 -2.92 8.34 -5.59
N VAL A 508 -4.04 7.70 -5.85
CA VAL A 508 -5.37 8.31 -5.76
C VAL A 508 -6.01 7.90 -4.43
N THR A 509 -6.53 8.89 -3.71
CA THR A 509 -7.30 8.75 -2.47
C THR A 509 -8.63 9.50 -2.63
N ALA A 510 -9.54 9.35 -1.67
CA ALA A 510 -10.77 10.14 -1.56
C ALA A 510 -10.54 11.64 -1.87
N ASP A 511 -9.55 12.25 -1.20
CA ASP A 511 -9.35 13.70 -1.21
C ASP A 511 -8.26 14.15 -2.21
N ASN A 512 -7.25 13.31 -2.47
CA ASN A 512 -6.04 13.73 -3.18
C ASN A 512 -5.60 12.77 -4.29
N VAL A 513 -4.99 13.36 -5.33
CA VAL A 513 -4.21 12.66 -6.38
C VAL A 513 -2.74 13.08 -6.20
N LEU A 514 -1.92 12.17 -5.70
CA LEU A 514 -0.54 12.44 -5.28
C LEU A 514 0.46 11.76 -6.21
N ASN A 515 1.54 12.47 -6.55
CA ASN A 515 2.71 11.89 -7.21
C ASN A 515 3.65 11.30 -6.14
N ILE A 516 3.98 10.02 -6.26
CA ILE A 516 5.05 9.38 -5.50
C ILE A 516 6.29 9.35 -6.40
N LYS A 517 7.36 10.03 -5.96
CA LYS A 517 8.65 10.01 -6.65
C LYS A 517 9.18 8.59 -6.71
N ASN A 518 9.77 8.18 -7.84
CA ASN A 518 10.22 6.81 -8.09
C ASN A 518 11.09 6.21 -6.96
N LYS A 519 11.93 7.01 -6.31
CA LYS A 519 12.79 6.59 -5.20
C LYS A 519 12.03 6.26 -3.90
N ASP A 520 10.82 6.78 -3.75
CA ASP A 520 9.97 6.66 -2.57
C ASP A 520 8.82 5.65 -2.81
N VAL A 521 8.77 5.02 -4.00
CA VAL A 521 7.80 3.98 -4.32
C VAL A 521 8.27 2.66 -3.72
N GLU A 522 7.54 2.15 -2.73
CA GLU A 522 7.83 0.87 -2.07
C GLU A 522 7.23 -0.34 -2.81
N ASN A 523 6.31 -0.09 -3.74
CA ASN A 523 5.57 -1.10 -4.48
C ASN A 523 6.17 -1.37 -5.85
N PHE A 524 6.01 -2.60 -6.33
CA PHE A 524 6.47 -3.04 -7.63
C PHE A 524 5.30 -3.29 -8.58
N VAL A 525 5.57 -3.18 -9.88
CA VAL A 525 4.58 -3.43 -10.92
C VAL A 525 5.26 -4.10 -12.12
N PHE A 526 4.61 -5.13 -12.68
CA PHE A 526 5.05 -5.72 -13.93
C PHE A 526 4.92 -4.72 -15.08
N GLU A 527 5.88 -4.71 -15.99
CA GLU A 527 5.95 -3.77 -17.13
C GLU A 527 4.63 -3.67 -17.91
N GLY A 528 3.95 -4.80 -18.13
CA GLY A 528 2.66 -4.82 -18.84
C GLY A 528 1.53 -4.06 -18.14
N ASN A 529 1.68 -3.70 -16.86
CA ASN A 529 0.72 -2.90 -16.09
C ASN A 529 1.10 -1.42 -15.97
N ILE A 530 2.22 -1.00 -16.58
CA ILE A 530 2.63 0.41 -16.65
C ILE A 530 1.92 1.09 -17.82
N LYS A 531 1.34 2.25 -17.57
CA LYS A 531 0.65 3.05 -18.60
C LYS A 531 1.65 3.61 -19.59
N LYS A 532 1.33 3.46 -20.89
CA LYS A 532 2.23 3.77 -22.00
C LYS A 532 2.59 5.25 -22.11
N HIS A 533 1.64 6.13 -21.74
CA HIS A 533 1.79 7.56 -21.86
C HIS A 533 2.26 8.18 -20.55
N ASP A 534 3.12 9.19 -20.63
CA ASP A 534 3.45 10.02 -19.48
C ASP A 534 2.24 10.79 -18.97
N ILE A 535 2.23 11.07 -17.67
CA ILE A 535 1.17 11.84 -17.03
C ILE A 535 1.68 13.13 -16.40
N ARG A 536 0.81 14.14 -16.31
CA ARG A 536 0.89 15.30 -15.43
C ARG A 536 -0.39 15.37 -14.62
N ILE A 537 -0.26 15.51 -13.30
CA ILE A 537 -1.41 15.65 -12.41
C ILE A 537 -2.00 17.06 -12.60
N LEU A 538 -3.31 17.12 -12.88
CA LEU A 538 -4.08 18.35 -13.02
C LEU A 538 -4.81 18.64 -11.72
N GLN A 539 -4.76 19.90 -11.26
CA GLN A 539 -5.45 20.33 -10.03
C GLN A 539 -6.91 20.68 -10.29
N GLU A 540 -7.23 21.14 -11.49
CA GLU A 540 -8.59 21.53 -11.87
C GLU A 540 -9.54 20.31 -11.88
N PRO A 541 -10.75 20.45 -11.32
CA PRO A 541 -11.79 19.43 -11.39
C PRO A 541 -12.49 19.44 -12.76
N PHE A 542 -13.04 18.28 -13.16
CA PHE A 542 -13.82 18.13 -14.39
C PHE A 542 -15.32 18.37 -14.13
N PHE A 543 -15.79 17.90 -12.99
CA PHE A 543 -17.14 18.05 -12.49
C PHE A 543 -17.14 18.04 -10.96
N GLU A 544 -18.22 18.51 -10.36
CA GLU A 544 -18.43 18.56 -8.92
C GLU A 544 -19.78 17.93 -8.58
N HIS A 545 -19.75 16.90 -7.74
CA HIS A 545 -20.95 16.30 -7.15
C HIS A 545 -21.34 17.09 -5.89
N TYR A 546 -22.62 17.39 -5.75
CA TYR A 546 -23.19 18.02 -4.56
C TYR A 546 -24.60 17.48 -4.29
N GLN A 547 -25.16 17.83 -3.13
CA GLN A 547 -26.57 17.59 -2.81
C GLN A 547 -27.30 18.92 -2.77
N ASP A 548 -28.49 18.97 -3.38
CA ASP A 548 -29.35 20.15 -3.28
C ASP A 548 -30.05 20.25 -1.91
N GLU A 549 -30.85 21.29 -1.72
CA GLU A 549 -31.59 21.53 -0.47
C GLU A 549 -32.55 20.39 -0.10
N GLN A 550 -32.95 19.56 -1.07
CA GLN A 550 -33.81 18.39 -0.86
C GLN A 550 -33.02 17.09 -0.67
N GLY A 551 -31.69 17.16 -0.60
CA GLY A 551 -30.80 16.01 -0.48
C GLY A 551 -30.66 15.19 -1.76
N ARG A 552 -31.12 15.70 -2.92
CA ARG A 552 -31.01 15.02 -4.21
C ARG A 552 -29.59 15.20 -4.74
N ASN A 553 -28.99 14.14 -5.26
CA ASN A 553 -27.64 14.21 -5.83
C ASN A 553 -27.67 14.98 -7.16
N ARG A 554 -26.79 15.98 -7.27
CA ARG A 554 -26.64 16.87 -8.41
C ARG A 554 -25.19 16.92 -8.88
N VAL A 555 -24.99 17.41 -10.10
CA VAL A 555 -23.64 17.58 -10.66
C VAL A 555 -23.49 18.91 -11.40
N LYS A 556 -22.34 19.56 -11.19
CA LYS A 556 -21.91 20.73 -11.93
C LYS A 556 -20.76 20.33 -12.87
N ILE A 557 -20.93 20.54 -14.16
CA ILE A 557 -19.86 20.37 -15.14
C ILE A 557 -18.96 21.60 -15.10
N LEU A 558 -17.66 21.38 -14.90
CA LEU A 558 -16.67 22.46 -14.72
C LEU A 558 -15.73 22.58 -15.92
N LYS A 559 -15.73 21.57 -16.80
CA LYS A 559 -14.90 21.48 -17.99
C LYS A 559 -15.70 20.88 -19.13
N ASP A 560 -15.62 21.44 -20.33
CA ASP A 560 -16.37 20.99 -21.52
C ASP A 560 -15.47 20.77 -22.75
N ASP A 561 -14.15 20.99 -22.61
CA ASP A 561 -13.15 20.79 -23.66
C ASP A 561 -12.63 19.34 -23.76
N PHE A 562 -13.15 18.41 -22.94
CA PHE A 562 -12.72 17.01 -22.91
C PHE A 562 -13.77 16.06 -23.50
N SER A 563 -13.50 15.60 -24.72
CA SER A 563 -14.44 14.84 -25.56
C SER A 563 -14.93 13.52 -24.97
N PHE A 564 -14.10 12.75 -24.25
CA PHE A 564 -14.55 11.47 -23.67
C PHE A 564 -15.55 11.66 -22.53
N MET A 565 -15.37 12.68 -21.69
CA MET A 565 -16.37 13.01 -20.67
C MET A 565 -17.67 13.50 -21.32
N ASN A 566 -17.56 14.32 -22.35
CA ASN A 566 -18.72 14.81 -23.10
C ASN A 566 -19.47 13.67 -23.79
N PHE A 567 -18.76 12.64 -24.26
CA PHE A 567 -19.37 11.39 -24.73
C PHE A 567 -20.21 10.71 -23.63
N LEU A 568 -19.71 10.64 -22.39
CA LEU A 568 -20.48 10.09 -21.27
C LEU A 568 -21.68 10.99 -20.88
N ILE A 569 -21.54 12.31 -21.02
CA ILE A 569 -22.65 13.27 -20.88
C ILE A 569 -23.73 12.97 -21.93
N ASN A 570 -23.37 12.88 -23.21
CA ASN A 570 -24.30 12.57 -24.29
C ASN A 570 -24.98 11.20 -24.08
N GLY A 571 -24.21 10.18 -23.69
CA GLY A 571 -24.74 8.86 -23.32
C GLY A 571 -25.59 8.86 -22.03
N SER A 572 -25.74 9.99 -21.34
CA SER A 572 -26.61 10.16 -20.16
C SER A 572 -27.86 11.00 -20.47
N ARG A 573 -27.96 11.58 -21.67
CA ARG A 573 -29.11 12.39 -22.11
C ARG A 573 -30.25 11.47 -22.54
N VAL A 574 -31.00 10.93 -21.58
CA VAL A 574 -32.13 10.01 -21.86
C VAL A 574 -33.34 10.71 -22.47
N PHE A 575 -33.45 12.04 -22.33
CA PHE A 575 -34.52 12.86 -22.92
C PHE A 575 -34.09 13.61 -24.19
N TRP A 576 -33.01 13.16 -24.85
CA TRP A 576 -32.43 13.84 -26.01
C TRP A 576 -33.42 14.08 -27.16
N LYS A 577 -34.41 13.18 -27.35
CA LYS A 577 -35.45 13.34 -28.38
C LYS A 577 -36.31 14.59 -28.13
N LYS A 578 -36.73 14.81 -26.87
CA LYS A 578 -37.47 16.02 -26.45
C LYS A 578 -36.64 17.29 -26.64
N GLU A 579 -35.34 17.22 -26.35
CA GLU A 579 -34.41 18.32 -26.59
C GLU A 579 -34.26 18.61 -28.10
N ALA A 580 -34.16 17.57 -28.93
CA ALA A 580 -34.04 17.67 -30.38
C ALA A 580 -35.28 18.29 -31.04
N ASP A 581 -36.47 17.87 -30.60
CA ASP A 581 -37.75 18.42 -31.10
C ASP A 581 -37.92 19.89 -30.71
N SER A 582 -37.40 20.27 -29.55
CA SER A 582 -37.55 21.62 -28.99
C SER A 582 -36.43 22.60 -29.40
N ASN A 583 -35.28 22.11 -29.84
CA ASN A 583 -34.10 22.92 -30.14
C ASN A 583 -33.32 22.41 -31.36
N LYS A 584 -33.20 23.26 -32.39
CA LYS A 584 -32.39 22.96 -33.59
C LYS A 584 -30.89 22.80 -33.32
N ASP A 585 -30.39 23.35 -32.21
CA ASP A 585 -28.98 23.25 -31.78
C ASP A 585 -28.81 22.35 -30.54
N PHE A 586 -29.64 21.31 -30.38
CA PHE A 586 -29.55 20.38 -29.24
C PHE A 586 -28.24 19.60 -29.17
N ARG A 587 -27.44 19.62 -30.24
CA ARG A 587 -26.12 18.97 -30.35
C ARG A 587 -25.05 19.65 -29.53
N LYS A 588 -25.27 20.91 -29.11
CA LYS A 588 -24.37 21.57 -28.16
C LYS A 588 -24.24 20.73 -26.90
N ILE A 589 -23.00 20.46 -26.51
CA ILE A 589 -22.69 19.61 -25.36
C ILE A 589 -23.22 20.27 -24.09
N THR A 590 -24.22 19.65 -23.50
CA THR A 590 -24.77 20.02 -22.20
C THR A 590 -25.36 18.79 -21.54
N LEU A 591 -25.25 18.70 -20.22
CA LEU A 591 -25.91 17.65 -19.44
C LEU A 591 -27.39 17.98 -19.19
N ASN A 592 -27.71 19.28 -19.14
CA ASN A 592 -29.04 19.78 -18.83
C ASN A 592 -29.47 20.86 -19.82
N SER A 593 -30.77 20.92 -20.07
CA SER A 593 -31.39 21.81 -21.05
C SER A 593 -32.53 22.56 -20.41
N SER A 594 -32.73 23.83 -20.80
CA SER A 594 -33.88 24.63 -20.39
C SER A 594 -35.22 24.09 -20.91
N PHE A 595 -35.19 23.14 -21.86
CA PHE A 595 -36.38 22.46 -22.41
C PHE A 595 -36.79 21.22 -21.59
N LEU A 596 -36.04 20.89 -20.54
CA LEU A 596 -36.33 19.80 -19.61
C LEU A 596 -36.80 20.34 -18.26
N SER A 597 -37.75 19.65 -17.65
CA SER A 597 -38.14 19.89 -16.25
C SER A 597 -36.98 19.57 -15.29
N GLU A 598 -37.04 20.09 -14.06
CA GLU A 598 -35.99 19.84 -13.07
C GLU A 598 -35.81 18.33 -12.79
N ASP A 599 -36.90 17.57 -12.69
CA ASP A 599 -36.84 16.12 -12.46
C ASP A 599 -36.20 15.38 -13.64
N GLU A 600 -36.50 15.78 -14.87
CA GLU A 600 -35.86 15.22 -16.07
C GLU A 600 -34.36 15.53 -16.10
N GLN A 601 -33.96 16.75 -15.73
CA GLN A 601 -32.54 17.13 -15.59
C GLN A 601 -31.84 16.29 -14.53
N ILE A 602 -32.44 16.12 -13.34
CA ILE A 602 -31.90 15.29 -12.26
C ILE A 602 -31.70 13.84 -12.72
N VAL A 603 -32.63 13.28 -13.50
CA VAL A 603 -32.47 11.93 -14.06
C VAL A 603 -31.23 11.84 -14.96
N GLN A 604 -30.99 12.81 -15.86
CA GLN A 604 -29.79 12.82 -16.71
C GLN A 604 -28.50 12.97 -15.87
N GLU A 605 -28.53 13.85 -14.87
CA GLU A 605 -27.43 14.03 -13.91
C GLU A 605 -27.09 12.74 -13.17
N GLN A 606 -28.09 11.99 -12.71
CA GLN A 606 -27.91 10.72 -12.02
C GLN A 606 -27.38 9.62 -12.95
N HIS A 607 -27.77 9.61 -14.22
CA HIS A 607 -27.15 8.70 -15.21
C HIS A 607 -25.65 9.01 -15.38
N PHE A 608 -25.26 10.28 -15.46
CA PHE A 608 -23.86 10.69 -15.56
C PHE A 608 -23.07 10.32 -14.30
N LEU A 609 -23.58 10.68 -13.11
CA LEU A 609 -22.96 10.33 -11.84
C LEU A 609 -22.82 8.82 -11.66
N GLY A 610 -23.84 8.05 -12.05
CA GLY A 610 -23.81 6.58 -11.99
C GLY A 610 -22.74 5.97 -12.91
N LYS A 611 -22.56 6.50 -14.12
CA LYS A 611 -21.45 6.11 -15.02
C LYS A 611 -20.09 6.42 -14.39
N CYS A 612 -19.88 7.64 -13.90
CA CYS A 612 -18.63 8.06 -13.24
C CYS A 612 -18.34 7.22 -11.99
N PHE A 613 -19.36 6.94 -11.17
CA PHE A 613 -19.25 6.11 -9.98
C PHE A 613 -18.88 4.65 -10.33
N ALA A 614 -19.51 4.08 -11.36
CA ALA A 614 -19.20 2.74 -11.83
C ALA A 614 -17.78 2.64 -12.42
N ILE A 615 -17.34 3.65 -13.17
CA ILE A 615 -15.94 3.77 -13.62
C ILE A 615 -15.03 3.75 -12.38
N GLY A 616 -15.26 4.62 -11.40
CA GLY A 616 -14.46 4.66 -10.17
C GLY A 616 -14.41 3.34 -9.41
N TYR A 617 -15.54 2.64 -9.30
CA TYR A 617 -15.62 1.30 -8.72
C TYR A 617 -14.74 0.29 -9.47
N LEU A 618 -14.77 0.31 -10.81
CA LEU A 618 -13.97 -0.60 -11.64
C LEU A 618 -12.47 -0.25 -11.64
N LEU A 619 -12.12 1.00 -11.39
CA LEU A 619 -10.73 1.45 -11.24
C LEU A 619 -10.12 1.09 -9.88
N HIS A 620 -10.94 0.91 -8.84
CA HIS A 620 -10.45 0.57 -7.51
C HIS A 620 -10.35 -0.94 -7.34
N LYS A 621 -9.14 -1.51 -7.33
CA LYS A 621 -8.96 -2.96 -7.27
C LYS A 621 -9.47 -3.60 -5.96
N TYR A 622 -9.49 -2.86 -4.86
CA TYR A 622 -9.90 -3.39 -3.57
C TYR A 622 -11.35 -3.89 -3.61
N ASN A 623 -11.56 -5.13 -3.19
CA ASN A 623 -12.90 -5.71 -3.06
C ASN A 623 -13.46 -5.45 -1.67
N VAL A 624 -14.67 -4.91 -1.63
CA VAL A 624 -15.40 -4.66 -0.38
C VAL A 624 -16.54 -5.66 -0.29
N SER A 625 -16.58 -6.46 0.77
CA SER A 625 -17.51 -7.58 0.91
C SER A 625 -18.98 -7.15 0.99
N ASP A 626 -19.27 -5.99 1.56
CA ASP A 626 -20.62 -5.41 1.64
C ASP A 626 -21.09 -4.74 0.32
N PHE A 627 -20.15 -4.46 -0.59
CA PHE A 627 -20.43 -3.81 -1.87
C PHE A 627 -19.77 -4.53 -3.07
N ALA A 628 -19.83 -5.86 -3.08
CA ALA A 628 -19.41 -6.68 -4.22
C ALA A 628 -20.48 -6.66 -5.32
N LYS A 629 -20.19 -6.00 -6.44
CA LYS A 629 -21.12 -5.81 -7.56
C LYS A 629 -20.53 -6.26 -8.89
N PHE A 630 -21.40 -6.77 -9.75
CA PHE A 630 -21.22 -6.89 -11.19
C PHE A 630 -21.70 -5.60 -11.85
N VAL A 631 -20.85 -4.95 -12.67
CA VAL A 631 -21.26 -3.76 -13.43
C VAL A 631 -22.00 -4.19 -14.70
N TYR A 632 -23.30 -3.91 -14.75
CA TYR A 632 -24.19 -4.32 -15.84
C TYR A 632 -24.49 -3.11 -16.72
N VAL A 633 -23.83 -3.04 -17.88
CA VAL A 633 -23.98 -1.94 -18.83
C VAL A 633 -25.06 -2.29 -19.85
N VAL A 634 -26.10 -1.46 -19.95
CA VAL A 634 -27.30 -1.72 -20.77
C VAL A 634 -27.82 -0.43 -21.41
N ASP A 635 -28.69 -0.56 -22.41
CA ASP A 635 -29.41 0.58 -22.98
C ASP A 635 -30.59 1.02 -22.10
N ASP A 636 -30.83 2.33 -22.03
CA ASP A 636 -31.91 2.96 -21.28
C ASP A 636 -33.17 3.19 -22.11
N GLU A 637 -33.19 2.81 -23.39
CA GLU A 637 -34.35 2.98 -24.27
C GLU A 637 -35.45 1.97 -23.91
N GLU A 638 -36.69 2.47 -23.74
CA GLU A 638 -37.84 1.61 -23.57
C GLU A 638 -38.13 0.91 -24.91
N LYS A 639 -38.11 -0.43 -24.92
CA LYS A 639 -38.28 -1.21 -26.14
C LYS A 639 -39.76 -1.47 -26.44
N GLU A 640 -40.14 -1.55 -27.71
CA GLU A 640 -41.50 -1.93 -28.11
C GLU A 640 -41.69 -3.44 -27.93
N GLY A 641 -40.72 -4.25 -28.36
CA GLY A 641 -40.68 -5.71 -28.16
C GLY A 641 -39.52 -6.21 -27.29
N PHE A 642 -39.67 -7.34 -26.58
CA PHE A 642 -38.60 -7.83 -25.69
C PHE A 642 -37.37 -8.42 -26.42
N LEU A 643 -37.49 -8.72 -27.72
CA LEU A 643 -36.41 -9.26 -28.57
C LEU A 643 -35.64 -8.19 -29.34
N GLU A 644 -36.07 -6.92 -29.31
CA GLU A 644 -35.38 -5.85 -30.02
C GLU A 644 -34.01 -5.58 -29.39
N ALA A 645 -32.98 -5.46 -30.22
CA ALA A 645 -31.62 -5.16 -29.79
C ALA A 645 -31.14 -3.88 -30.48
N ASN A 646 -30.89 -2.83 -29.69
CA ASN A 646 -30.40 -1.55 -30.19
C ASN A 646 -28.88 -1.52 -29.99
N GLY A 647 -28.14 -1.62 -31.09
CA GLY A 647 -26.68 -1.48 -31.11
C GLY A 647 -26.24 -0.02 -31.23
N GLY A 648 -24.97 0.26 -30.89
CA GLY A 648 -24.34 1.55 -31.21
C GLY A 648 -24.42 2.66 -30.15
N SER A 649 -24.96 2.39 -28.95
CA SER A 649 -25.11 3.38 -27.86
C SER A 649 -23.82 3.79 -27.13
N GLY A 650 -22.67 3.18 -27.46
CA GLY A 650 -21.37 3.50 -26.87
C GLY A 650 -20.98 2.70 -25.62
N LYS A 651 -21.74 1.68 -25.22
CA LYS A 651 -21.44 0.80 -24.06
C LYS A 651 -20.01 0.24 -24.11
N SER A 652 -19.62 -0.39 -25.22
CA SER A 652 -18.27 -0.96 -25.39
C SER A 652 -17.17 0.10 -25.44
N LEU A 653 -17.48 1.33 -25.88
CA LEU A 653 -16.52 2.44 -25.93
C LEU A 653 -16.16 2.94 -24.53
N MET A 654 -17.12 2.99 -23.60
CA MET A 654 -16.84 3.25 -22.18
C MET A 654 -15.93 2.16 -21.59
N MET A 655 -16.24 0.89 -21.84
CA MET A 655 -15.43 -0.24 -21.36
C MET A 655 -14.01 -0.21 -21.91
N LYS A 656 -13.85 0.14 -23.19
CA LYS A 656 -12.53 0.36 -23.81
C LYS A 656 -11.74 1.48 -23.13
N GLY A 657 -12.40 2.56 -22.69
CA GLY A 657 -11.76 3.57 -21.84
C GLY A 657 -11.22 2.96 -20.54
N ILE A 658 -12.01 2.14 -19.84
CA ILE A 658 -11.59 1.50 -18.59
C ILE A 658 -10.40 0.54 -18.84
N GLU A 659 -10.34 -0.14 -19.98
CA GLU A 659 -9.23 -1.03 -20.38
C GLU A 659 -7.87 -0.29 -20.42
N TYR A 660 -7.84 0.99 -20.82
CA TYR A 660 -6.60 1.78 -20.74
C TYR A 660 -6.13 2.00 -19.29
N MET A 661 -7.03 1.92 -18.31
CA MET A 661 -6.72 2.12 -16.89
C MET A 661 -6.44 0.82 -16.14
N VAL A 662 -7.07 -0.30 -16.49
CA VAL A 662 -6.97 -1.56 -15.74
C VAL A 662 -6.89 -2.77 -16.68
N LYS A 663 -6.28 -3.87 -16.23
CA LYS A 663 -6.03 -5.04 -17.09
C LYS A 663 -7.25 -5.95 -17.17
N PHE A 664 -7.77 -6.16 -18.38
CA PHE A 664 -8.95 -6.99 -18.63
C PHE A 664 -8.57 -8.46 -18.84
N PHE A 665 -9.46 -9.33 -18.40
CA PHE A 665 -9.57 -10.72 -18.86
C PHE A 665 -10.88 -10.84 -19.65
N ASP A 666 -10.78 -10.85 -20.98
CA ASP A 666 -11.94 -10.85 -21.85
C ASP A 666 -12.59 -12.22 -21.97
N MET A 667 -13.92 -12.23 -21.91
CA MET A 667 -14.76 -13.42 -22.04
C MET A 667 -15.62 -13.28 -23.29
N GLU A 668 -15.36 -14.11 -24.30
CA GLU A 668 -16.14 -14.16 -25.55
C GLU A 668 -17.53 -14.77 -25.35
N SER A 669 -18.59 -14.01 -25.63
CA SER A 669 -19.99 -14.36 -25.36
C SER A 669 -20.67 -15.34 -26.34
N LYS A 670 -20.02 -15.69 -27.46
CA LYS A 670 -20.64 -16.49 -28.55
C LYS A 670 -20.62 -18.01 -28.33
N LYS A 671 -20.22 -18.50 -27.15
CA LYS A 671 -20.34 -19.93 -26.78
C LYS A 671 -21.56 -20.12 -25.90
N ASP A 672 -22.48 -21.00 -26.30
CA ASP A 672 -23.75 -21.30 -25.62
C ASP A 672 -23.61 -21.73 -24.14
N ASP A 673 -22.38 -22.04 -23.65
CA ASP A 673 -22.13 -22.32 -22.23
C ASP A 673 -20.77 -21.81 -21.73
N LEU A 674 -20.65 -20.49 -21.66
CA LEU A 674 -19.46 -19.71 -21.30
C LEU A 674 -18.76 -20.14 -19.99
N LEU A 675 -19.50 -20.73 -19.04
CA LEU A 675 -19.02 -21.08 -17.69
C LEU A 675 -18.93 -22.60 -17.41
N LYS A 676 -19.14 -23.48 -18.40
CA LYS A 676 -19.04 -24.95 -18.19
C LYS A 676 -17.63 -25.53 -18.38
N GLY A 677 -16.71 -24.80 -19.01
CA GLY A 677 -15.38 -25.31 -19.32
C GLY A 677 -14.48 -25.42 -18.09
N ASN A 678 -13.83 -26.58 -17.88
CA ASN A 678 -12.86 -26.76 -16.79
C ASN A 678 -11.67 -25.79 -16.88
N HIS A 679 -11.36 -25.26 -18.07
CA HIS A 679 -10.23 -24.35 -18.33
C HIS A 679 -10.68 -22.93 -18.69
N THR A 680 -11.92 -22.55 -18.41
CA THR A 680 -12.49 -21.24 -18.76
C THR A 680 -11.62 -20.07 -18.28
N PHE A 681 -11.05 -20.17 -17.07
CA PHE A 681 -10.22 -19.13 -16.47
C PHE A 681 -8.72 -19.45 -16.49
N ALA A 682 -8.24 -20.35 -17.36
CA ALA A 682 -6.87 -20.85 -17.34
C ALA A 682 -5.78 -19.77 -17.48
N GLY A 683 -6.10 -18.62 -18.09
CA GLY A 683 -5.21 -17.47 -18.22
C GLY A 683 -5.40 -16.38 -17.17
N LEU A 684 -6.38 -16.51 -16.27
CA LEU A 684 -6.64 -15.53 -15.24
C LEU A 684 -5.53 -15.57 -14.17
N THR A 685 -5.11 -14.40 -13.71
CA THR A 685 -4.04 -14.22 -12.71
C THR A 685 -4.33 -13.01 -11.83
N GLU A 686 -3.61 -12.85 -10.72
CA GLU A 686 -3.71 -11.66 -9.86
C GLU A 686 -3.40 -10.34 -10.58
N GLU A 687 -2.79 -10.35 -11.76
CA GLU A 687 -2.52 -9.11 -12.50
C GLU A 687 -3.78 -8.52 -13.14
N HIS A 688 -4.79 -9.35 -13.40
CA HIS A 688 -6.05 -8.93 -13.98
C HIS A 688 -6.87 -8.17 -12.93
N ASP A 689 -7.47 -7.07 -13.36
CA ASP A 689 -8.29 -6.20 -12.52
C ASP A 689 -9.79 -6.43 -12.75
N LEU A 690 -10.14 -6.80 -13.98
CA LEU A 690 -11.51 -6.93 -14.43
C LEU A 690 -11.65 -8.18 -15.30
N VAL A 691 -12.69 -8.97 -15.06
CA VAL A 691 -13.21 -9.94 -16.04
C VAL A 691 -14.35 -9.28 -16.78
N TYR A 692 -14.19 -9.11 -18.09
CA TYR A 692 -15.14 -8.41 -18.95
C TYR A 692 -15.91 -9.39 -19.84
N PHE A 693 -17.24 -9.35 -19.77
CA PHE A 693 -18.12 -10.12 -20.65
C PHE A 693 -18.69 -9.20 -21.74
N ASP A 694 -18.20 -9.36 -22.97
CA ASP A 694 -18.61 -8.51 -24.08
C ASP A 694 -19.87 -9.07 -24.77
N ASP A 695 -20.91 -8.26 -24.87
CA ASP A 695 -22.16 -8.56 -25.57
C ASP A 695 -22.83 -9.89 -25.14
N MET A 696 -23.19 -9.97 -23.86
CA MET A 696 -23.83 -11.15 -23.29
C MET A 696 -25.28 -11.30 -23.77
N THR A 697 -25.63 -12.51 -24.22
CA THR A 697 -26.98 -12.85 -24.69
C THR A 697 -27.95 -13.14 -23.53
N SER A 698 -29.25 -12.97 -23.77
CA SER A 698 -30.34 -13.16 -22.77
C SER A 698 -30.56 -14.61 -22.29
N GLN A 699 -29.71 -15.55 -22.70
CA GLN A 699 -29.82 -16.98 -22.36
C GLN A 699 -28.90 -17.42 -21.22
N ASN A 700 -27.92 -16.59 -20.83
CA ASN A 700 -27.00 -16.94 -19.75
C ASN A 700 -27.65 -16.74 -18.37
N ASP A 701 -27.66 -17.81 -17.57
CA ASP A 701 -28.13 -17.75 -16.19
C ASP A 701 -27.14 -16.94 -15.32
N PHE A 702 -27.52 -15.69 -15.02
CA PHE A 702 -26.72 -14.76 -14.22
C PHE A 702 -26.39 -15.32 -12.82
N THR A 703 -27.19 -16.25 -12.28
CA THR A 703 -26.93 -16.85 -10.95
C THR A 703 -25.60 -17.61 -10.91
N LYS A 704 -25.11 -18.10 -12.06
CA LYS A 704 -23.78 -18.75 -12.18
C LYS A 704 -22.62 -17.80 -11.85
N LEU A 705 -22.81 -16.48 -11.90
CA LEU A 705 -21.78 -15.49 -11.58
C LEU A 705 -21.71 -15.16 -10.08
N TYR A 706 -22.70 -15.54 -9.27
CA TYR A 706 -22.73 -15.18 -7.84
C TYR A 706 -21.49 -15.63 -7.06
N PRO A 707 -20.98 -16.87 -7.22
CA PRO A 707 -19.79 -17.29 -6.51
C PRO A 707 -18.55 -16.51 -6.94
N LEU A 708 -18.47 -16.14 -8.23
CA LEU A 708 -17.35 -15.35 -8.77
C LEU A 708 -17.35 -13.93 -8.19
N ILE A 709 -18.53 -13.33 -7.99
CA ILE A 709 -18.67 -12.00 -7.38
C ILE A 709 -18.31 -12.00 -5.89
N THR A 710 -18.63 -13.07 -5.16
CA THR A 710 -18.62 -13.04 -3.68
C THR A 710 -17.58 -13.93 -3.01
N ARG A 711 -16.97 -14.89 -3.73
CA ARG A 711 -15.99 -15.82 -3.18
C ARG A 711 -14.64 -15.80 -3.90
N GLY A 712 -14.65 -15.75 -5.23
CA GLY A 712 -13.44 -15.77 -6.06
C GLY A 712 -13.48 -16.83 -7.16
N PHE A 713 -12.31 -17.18 -7.70
CA PHE A 713 -12.18 -17.99 -8.92
C PHE A 713 -11.41 -19.27 -8.68
N PHE A 714 -11.96 -20.41 -9.11
CA PHE A 714 -11.18 -21.64 -9.26
C PHE A 714 -10.55 -21.65 -10.66
N ILE A 715 -9.22 -21.66 -10.71
CA ILE A 715 -8.43 -21.57 -11.93
C ILE A 715 -7.75 -22.90 -12.15
N ASN A 716 -7.93 -23.49 -13.32
CA ASN A 716 -7.30 -24.75 -13.70
C ASN A 716 -6.47 -24.52 -14.97
N PRO A 717 -5.17 -24.16 -14.84
CA PRO A 717 -4.31 -23.96 -16.00
C PRO A 717 -4.04 -25.28 -16.73
N LYS A 718 -3.78 -25.22 -18.05
CA LYS A 718 -3.39 -26.43 -18.78
C LYS A 718 -1.98 -26.88 -18.34
N GLY A 719 -1.85 -28.14 -17.93
CA GLY A 719 -0.56 -28.74 -17.59
C GLY A 719 0.05 -28.30 -16.25
N ARG A 720 -0.75 -27.68 -15.36
CA ARG A 720 -0.36 -27.36 -13.98
C ARG A 720 -1.52 -27.65 -13.04
N ASP A 721 -1.23 -27.75 -11.75
CA ASP A 721 -2.25 -27.90 -10.73
C ASP A 721 -3.18 -26.69 -10.68
N GLY A 722 -4.47 -26.97 -10.49
CA GLY A 722 -5.46 -25.92 -10.28
C GLY A 722 -5.27 -25.22 -8.93
N TYR A 723 -5.65 -23.95 -8.87
CA TYR A 723 -5.54 -23.12 -7.68
C TYR A 723 -6.77 -22.22 -7.53
N PHE A 724 -7.01 -21.73 -6.31
CA PHE A 724 -8.11 -20.83 -5.99
C PHE A 724 -7.61 -19.40 -5.78
N LEU A 725 -8.14 -18.45 -6.55
CA LEU A 725 -7.93 -17.03 -6.38
C LEU A 725 -9.01 -16.47 -5.42
N PRO A 726 -8.65 -16.05 -4.20
CA PRO A 726 -9.63 -15.62 -3.20
C PRO A 726 -10.24 -14.25 -3.53
N PHE A 727 -11.38 -13.94 -2.92
CA PHE A 727 -12.16 -12.71 -3.14
C PHE A 727 -11.31 -11.44 -3.04
N GLU A 728 -10.43 -11.32 -2.06
CA GLU A 728 -9.62 -10.13 -1.81
C GLU A 728 -8.63 -9.85 -2.95
N LYS A 729 -8.23 -10.91 -3.68
CA LYS A 729 -7.29 -10.84 -4.80
C LYS A 729 -7.96 -10.98 -6.17
N SER A 730 -9.26 -11.25 -6.18
CA SER A 730 -10.04 -11.52 -7.38
C SER A 730 -10.31 -10.24 -8.19
N PRO A 731 -10.35 -10.32 -9.52
CA PRO A 731 -10.80 -9.20 -10.35
C PRO A 731 -12.28 -8.89 -10.09
N LYS A 732 -12.69 -7.66 -10.40
CA LYS A 732 -14.11 -7.30 -10.47
C LYS A 732 -14.73 -7.89 -11.74
N LEU A 733 -16.05 -7.76 -11.87
CA LEU A 733 -16.81 -8.29 -13.00
C LEU A 733 -17.64 -7.17 -13.64
N ALA A 734 -17.58 -7.07 -14.96
CA ALA A 734 -18.41 -6.17 -15.75
C ALA A 734 -18.84 -6.82 -17.06
N GLY A 735 -19.95 -6.38 -17.63
CA GLY A 735 -20.33 -6.81 -18.97
C GLY A 735 -21.32 -5.88 -19.64
N THR A 736 -21.35 -5.93 -20.96
CA THR A 736 -22.31 -5.23 -21.81
C THR A 736 -23.42 -6.19 -22.22
N PHE A 737 -24.66 -5.70 -22.20
CA PHE A 737 -25.84 -6.51 -22.49
C PHE A 737 -26.76 -5.75 -23.43
N ASN A 738 -27.21 -6.44 -24.47
CA ASN A 738 -28.19 -5.91 -25.43
C ASN A 738 -29.63 -6.25 -25.04
N TYR A 739 -29.85 -7.10 -24.04
CA TYR A 739 -31.18 -7.58 -23.63
C TYR A 739 -31.47 -7.32 -22.14
N ALA A 740 -32.76 -7.24 -21.84
CA ALA A 740 -33.27 -7.17 -20.48
C ALA A 740 -32.99 -8.46 -19.69
N LEU A 741 -32.77 -8.33 -18.39
CA LEU A 741 -32.48 -9.42 -17.49
C LEU A 741 -33.77 -10.20 -17.16
N LYS A 742 -33.86 -11.46 -17.61
CA LYS A 742 -35.08 -12.30 -17.47
C LYS A 742 -35.43 -12.66 -16.01
N ASN A 743 -34.45 -12.73 -15.10
CA ASN A 743 -34.65 -13.12 -13.71
C ASN A 743 -34.14 -12.01 -12.77
N THR A 744 -35.04 -11.15 -12.30
CA THR A 744 -34.75 -10.00 -11.42
C THR A 744 -35.29 -10.22 -10.01
N ASP A 745 -34.91 -11.33 -9.38
CA ASP A 745 -35.16 -11.49 -7.95
C ASP A 745 -34.31 -10.49 -7.14
N GLN A 746 -34.71 -10.24 -5.88
CA GLN A 746 -33.95 -9.30 -5.02
C GLN A 746 -32.51 -9.77 -4.77
N SER A 747 -32.22 -11.07 -4.89
CA SER A 747 -30.86 -11.62 -4.82
C SER A 747 -29.97 -11.10 -5.95
N THR A 748 -30.51 -11.13 -7.18
CA THR A 748 -29.79 -10.70 -8.38
C THR A 748 -29.57 -9.21 -8.36
N LEU A 749 -30.62 -8.42 -8.10
CA LEU A 749 -30.54 -6.96 -8.10
C LEU A 749 -29.53 -6.43 -7.07
N ARG A 750 -29.41 -7.08 -5.91
CA ARG A 750 -28.42 -6.71 -4.88
C ARG A 750 -26.97 -6.94 -5.31
N ARG A 751 -26.70 -7.70 -6.37
CA ARG A 751 -25.34 -8.00 -6.88
C ARG A 751 -25.01 -7.23 -8.15
N ILE A 752 -25.92 -6.41 -8.65
CA ILE A 752 -25.76 -5.66 -9.89
C ILE A 752 -25.61 -4.17 -9.58
N LEU A 753 -24.68 -3.52 -10.29
CA LEU A 753 -24.60 -2.07 -10.44
C LEU A 753 -25.00 -1.76 -11.88
N PHE A 754 -26.23 -1.26 -12.08
CA PHE A 754 -26.72 -0.90 -13.41
C PHE A 754 -26.07 0.40 -13.89
N VAL A 755 -25.61 0.38 -15.14
CA VAL A 755 -25.12 1.54 -15.86
C VAL A 755 -25.89 1.62 -17.17
N SER A 756 -26.83 2.55 -17.26
CA SER A 756 -27.65 2.71 -18.46
C SER A 756 -27.05 3.74 -19.40
N PHE A 757 -27.09 3.46 -20.71
CA PHE A 757 -26.73 4.37 -21.81
C PHE A 757 -27.98 4.83 -22.55
N SER A 758 -28.11 6.13 -22.80
CA SER A 758 -29.18 6.67 -23.66
C SER A 758 -28.98 6.21 -25.11
N SER A 759 -30.07 6.25 -25.89
CA SER A 759 -30.04 6.06 -27.34
C SER A 759 -29.55 7.30 -28.11
N TYR A 760 -28.85 8.23 -27.45
CA TYR A 760 -28.31 9.44 -28.09
C TYR A 760 -27.43 9.06 -29.29
N TYR A 761 -26.51 8.10 -29.06
CA TYR A 761 -25.82 7.42 -30.15
C TYR A 761 -26.57 6.13 -30.50
N HIS A 762 -26.70 5.83 -31.78
CA HIS A 762 -27.47 4.69 -32.27
C HIS A 762 -27.05 4.33 -33.69
N ALA A 763 -27.22 3.05 -34.03
CA ALA A 763 -27.19 2.58 -35.40
C ALA A 763 -28.42 3.08 -36.18
N GLU A 764 -28.34 3.09 -37.51
CA GLU A 764 -29.47 3.43 -38.38
C GLU A 764 -30.68 2.52 -38.08
N ASN A 765 -31.84 3.14 -37.92
CA ASN A 765 -33.11 2.45 -37.67
C ASN A 765 -34.25 3.11 -38.48
N GLN A 766 -35.50 2.69 -38.25
CA GLN A 766 -36.65 3.20 -39.01
C GLN A 766 -36.94 4.69 -38.73
N ASP A 767 -36.59 5.17 -37.54
CA ASP A 767 -36.95 6.50 -37.04
C ASP A 767 -35.83 7.53 -37.22
N TYR A 768 -34.56 7.08 -37.22
CA TYR A 768 -33.38 7.95 -37.19
C TYR A 768 -32.21 7.38 -38.02
N LYS A 769 -31.46 8.30 -38.62
CA LYS A 769 -30.16 8.00 -39.24
C LYS A 769 -29.13 7.70 -38.17
N GLU A 770 -28.15 6.88 -38.52
CA GLU A 770 -27.00 6.59 -37.66
C GLU A 770 -26.37 7.87 -37.09
N TRP A 771 -25.98 7.80 -35.81
CA TRP A 771 -25.25 8.85 -35.13
C TRP A 771 -24.21 8.24 -34.19
N GLN A 772 -22.94 8.56 -34.45
CA GLN A 772 -21.79 8.05 -33.73
C GLN A 772 -21.03 9.18 -33.00
N PRO A 773 -20.22 8.87 -31.99
CA PRO A 773 -19.37 9.86 -31.32
C PRO A 773 -18.45 10.65 -32.28
N SER A 774 -18.00 10.05 -33.38
CA SER A 774 -17.20 10.73 -34.41
C SER A 774 -17.92 11.91 -35.07
N ASP A 775 -19.25 11.88 -35.12
CA ASP A 775 -20.05 12.97 -35.69
C ASP A 775 -20.06 14.22 -34.80
N ASP A 776 -19.89 14.05 -33.49
CA ASP A 776 -19.87 15.16 -32.53
C ASP A 776 -18.44 15.65 -32.23
N PHE A 777 -17.46 14.74 -32.16
CA PHE A 777 -16.11 15.06 -31.69
C PHE A 777 -15.07 15.13 -32.80
N HIS A 778 -15.40 14.64 -34.00
CA HIS A 778 -14.52 14.63 -35.18
C HIS A 778 -13.13 14.01 -34.92
N VAL A 779 -13.05 13.08 -33.96
CA VAL A 779 -11.81 12.40 -33.56
C VAL A 779 -12.13 10.95 -33.19
N ARG A 780 -11.25 10.02 -33.57
CA ARG A 780 -11.30 8.63 -33.08
C ARG A 780 -10.68 8.56 -31.69
N PHE A 781 -11.50 8.26 -30.69
CA PHE A 781 -11.04 8.14 -29.31
C PHE A 781 -9.90 7.13 -29.18
N PHE A 782 -8.92 7.46 -28.35
CA PHE A 782 -7.72 6.67 -28.03
C PHE A 782 -6.71 6.46 -29.18
N GLU A 783 -7.13 6.56 -30.44
CA GLU A 783 -6.25 6.39 -31.60
C GLU A 783 -5.61 7.72 -32.04
N GLU A 784 -6.40 8.79 -32.11
CA GLU A 784 -5.97 10.10 -32.62
C GLU A 784 -5.65 11.10 -31.48
N TRP A 785 -5.56 10.62 -30.24
CA TRP A 785 -5.29 11.45 -29.07
C TRP A 785 -3.81 11.79 -28.93
N ASN A 786 -3.53 13.08 -28.75
CA ASN A 786 -2.21 13.56 -28.36
C ASN A 786 -1.99 13.40 -26.84
N ILE A 787 -0.76 13.70 -26.39
CA ILE A 787 -0.37 13.60 -24.97
C ILE A 787 -1.25 14.49 -24.05
N ALA A 788 -1.72 15.64 -24.53
CA ALA A 788 -2.58 16.52 -23.73
C ALA A 788 -3.97 15.90 -23.50
N THR A 789 -4.57 15.30 -24.53
CA THR A 789 -5.86 14.60 -24.41
C THR A 789 -5.74 13.35 -23.53
N TRP A 790 -4.65 12.60 -23.65
CA TRP A 790 -4.35 11.48 -22.73
C TRP A 790 -4.24 11.95 -21.27
N ASN A 791 -3.61 13.10 -21.03
CA ASN A 791 -3.56 13.69 -19.69
C ASN A 791 -4.93 14.06 -19.14
N LEU A 792 -5.80 14.65 -19.96
CA LEU A 792 -7.20 14.92 -19.57
C LEU A 792 -7.92 13.62 -19.23
N PHE A 793 -7.76 12.59 -20.06
CA PHE A 793 -8.35 11.28 -19.84
C PHE A 793 -7.93 10.66 -18.50
N TYR A 794 -6.64 10.54 -18.20
CA TYR A 794 -6.20 9.95 -16.95
C TYR A 794 -6.69 10.71 -15.71
N ASN A 795 -6.62 12.04 -15.75
CA ASN A 795 -7.08 12.85 -14.63
C ASN A 795 -8.60 12.77 -14.44
N PHE A 796 -9.39 12.71 -15.52
CA PHE A 796 -10.82 12.45 -15.45
C PHE A 796 -11.12 11.09 -14.81
N MET A 797 -10.41 10.04 -15.22
CA MET A 797 -10.54 8.70 -14.63
C MET A 797 -10.19 8.71 -13.12
N PHE A 798 -9.19 9.49 -12.71
CA PHE A 798 -8.91 9.68 -11.28
C PHE A 798 -10.06 10.38 -10.55
N ARG A 799 -10.70 11.39 -11.15
CA ARG A 799 -11.88 12.04 -10.55
C ARG A 799 -13.05 11.07 -10.39
N CYS A 800 -13.29 10.19 -11.36
CA CYS A 800 -14.27 9.11 -11.22
C CYS A 800 -13.94 8.18 -10.03
N LEU A 801 -12.66 7.82 -9.86
CA LEU A 801 -12.22 7.05 -8.70
C LEU A 801 -12.41 7.81 -7.36
N GLN A 802 -12.09 9.10 -7.30
CA GLN A 802 -12.34 9.91 -6.10
C GLN A 802 -13.84 9.96 -5.77
N LEU A 803 -14.70 10.17 -6.79
CA LEU A 803 -16.15 10.16 -6.64
C LEU A 803 -16.63 8.85 -6.00
N TYR A 804 -16.14 7.71 -6.50
CA TYR A 804 -16.44 6.41 -5.91
C TYR A 804 -15.98 6.32 -4.46
N LEU A 805 -14.71 6.62 -4.17
CA LEU A 805 -14.14 6.51 -2.81
C LEU A 805 -14.89 7.37 -1.78
N ASN A 806 -15.32 8.57 -2.17
CA ASN A 806 -16.09 9.51 -1.35
C ASN A 806 -17.53 9.05 -1.09
N ASN A 807 -18.11 8.28 -2.02
CA ASN A 807 -19.52 7.90 -1.99
C ASN A 807 -19.77 6.41 -1.74
N ARG A 808 -18.78 5.65 -1.23
CA ARG A 808 -18.94 4.20 -0.98
C ARG A 808 -20.08 3.84 -0.03
N LYS A 809 -20.32 4.68 0.98
CA LYS A 809 -21.41 4.49 1.95
C LYS A 809 -22.79 4.87 1.38
N ASN A 810 -22.81 5.80 0.43
CA ASN A 810 -24.02 6.31 -0.23
C ASN A 810 -23.83 6.22 -1.76
N PRO A 811 -23.91 5.01 -2.34
CA PRO A 811 -23.58 4.79 -3.75
C PRO A 811 -24.42 5.66 -4.69
N LEU A 812 -23.76 6.24 -5.69
CA LEU A 812 -24.43 7.01 -6.75
C LEU A 812 -24.83 6.04 -7.86
N LEU A 813 -26.11 5.67 -7.89
CA LEU A 813 -26.65 4.66 -8.80
C LEU A 813 -27.33 5.33 -10.00
N SER A 814 -27.21 4.74 -11.19
CA SER A 814 -28.02 5.17 -12.34
C SER A 814 -29.50 4.86 -12.10
N PRO A 815 -30.43 5.72 -12.55
CA PRO A 815 -31.85 5.42 -12.56
C PRO A 815 -32.13 4.12 -13.32
N THR A 816 -32.98 3.26 -12.77
CA THR A 816 -33.33 1.96 -13.37
C THR A 816 -34.77 1.91 -13.87
N GLY A 817 -35.46 3.04 -14.01
CA GLY A 817 -36.88 3.09 -14.38
C GLY A 817 -37.17 2.33 -15.68
N ASN A 818 -36.52 2.75 -16.77
CA ASN A 818 -36.68 2.13 -18.09
C ASN A 818 -36.14 0.70 -18.13
N VAL A 819 -34.98 0.45 -17.50
CA VAL A 819 -34.43 -0.91 -17.34
C VAL A 819 -35.42 -1.84 -16.63
N THR A 820 -36.10 -1.36 -15.59
CA THR A 820 -37.11 -2.14 -14.84
C THR A 820 -38.32 -2.43 -15.70
N LYS A 821 -38.82 -1.45 -16.46
CA LYS A 821 -39.91 -1.66 -17.43
C LYS A 821 -39.53 -2.71 -18.47
N ASN A 822 -38.34 -2.61 -19.06
CA ASN A 822 -37.84 -3.57 -20.05
C ASN A 822 -37.71 -4.98 -19.46
N ASN A 823 -37.21 -5.11 -18.23
CA ASN A 823 -37.17 -6.38 -17.50
C ASN A 823 -38.57 -6.95 -17.27
N LEU A 824 -39.54 -6.11 -16.88
CA LEU A 824 -40.94 -6.53 -16.71
C LEU A 824 -41.56 -6.98 -18.03
N LYS A 825 -41.37 -6.24 -19.13
CA LYS A 825 -41.84 -6.63 -20.48
C LYS A 825 -41.26 -7.98 -20.88
N ALA A 826 -39.96 -8.20 -20.68
CA ALA A 826 -39.32 -9.49 -20.99
C ALA A 826 -39.86 -10.67 -20.18
N VAL A 827 -40.21 -10.46 -18.90
CA VAL A 827 -40.83 -11.49 -18.05
C VAL A 827 -42.29 -11.77 -18.44
N ILE A 828 -43.03 -10.74 -18.83
CA ILE A 828 -44.43 -10.84 -19.26
C ILE A 828 -44.50 -11.56 -20.63
N GLY A 829 -43.66 -11.14 -21.59
CA GLY A 829 -43.64 -11.62 -22.98
C GLY A 829 -44.72 -10.97 -23.84
N ASP A 830 -44.38 -10.65 -25.09
CA ASP A 830 -45.20 -9.80 -25.98
C ASP A 830 -46.63 -10.33 -26.15
N SER A 831 -46.81 -11.61 -26.47
CA SER A 831 -48.15 -12.20 -26.67
C SER A 831 -49.04 -12.15 -25.42
N PHE A 832 -48.47 -12.20 -24.22
CA PHE A 832 -49.25 -12.05 -22.99
C PHE A 832 -49.56 -10.59 -22.70
N LEU A 833 -48.61 -9.70 -23.01
CA LEU A 833 -48.73 -8.26 -22.80
C LEU A 833 -49.84 -7.66 -23.67
N GLU A 834 -49.92 -8.06 -24.95
CA GLU A 834 -51.01 -7.68 -25.85
C GLU A 834 -52.36 -8.18 -25.32
N TRP A 835 -52.45 -9.49 -25.01
CA TRP A 835 -53.69 -10.08 -24.50
C TRP A 835 -54.21 -9.41 -23.23
N ILE A 836 -53.35 -9.15 -22.24
CA ILE A 836 -53.80 -8.56 -20.97
C ILE A 836 -54.17 -7.07 -21.10
N GLN A 837 -53.58 -6.37 -22.08
CA GLN A 837 -53.98 -5.00 -22.40
C GLN A 837 -55.40 -4.96 -22.97
N ASP A 838 -55.69 -5.87 -23.90
CA ASP A 838 -57.04 -5.99 -24.48
C ASP A 838 -58.06 -6.48 -23.46
N TYR A 839 -57.69 -7.45 -22.62
CA TYR A 839 -58.57 -7.99 -21.59
C TYR A 839 -58.94 -6.94 -20.52
N LEU A 840 -58.02 -6.03 -20.15
CA LEU A 840 -58.22 -5.04 -19.09
C LEU A 840 -58.68 -3.66 -19.60
N GLN A 841 -59.35 -3.57 -20.75
CA GLN A 841 -60.01 -2.32 -21.15
C GLN A 841 -61.08 -1.87 -20.11
N ASP A 842 -61.55 -0.62 -20.21
CA ASP A 842 -62.13 0.21 -19.12
C ASP A 842 -63.29 -0.36 -18.28
N GLU A 843 -63.81 -1.55 -18.58
CA GLU A 843 -64.87 -2.24 -17.80
C GLU A 843 -64.35 -3.28 -16.78
N LYS A 844 -63.03 -3.53 -16.73
CA LYS A 844 -62.43 -4.59 -15.88
C LYS A 844 -61.58 -4.06 -14.71
N PHE A 845 -61.65 -2.76 -14.43
CA PHE A 845 -61.07 -2.16 -13.21
C PHE A 845 -62.13 -2.05 -12.11
N ASN A 846 -61.67 -2.09 -10.86
CA ASN A 846 -62.50 -1.94 -9.67
C ASN A 846 -63.63 -2.97 -9.53
N ILE A 847 -63.45 -4.16 -10.10
CA ILE A 847 -64.37 -5.30 -10.00
C ILE A 847 -63.62 -6.56 -9.55
N TYR A 848 -64.34 -7.52 -8.98
CA TYR A 848 -63.78 -8.83 -8.67
C TYR A 848 -63.85 -9.74 -9.90
N ILE A 849 -62.69 -10.20 -10.37
CA ILE A 849 -62.59 -11.18 -11.45
C ILE A 849 -62.10 -12.49 -10.85
N THR A 850 -62.81 -13.60 -11.05
CA THR A 850 -62.32 -14.88 -10.52
C THR A 850 -61.05 -15.30 -11.27
N LYS A 851 -60.08 -15.85 -10.55
CA LYS A 851 -58.81 -16.31 -11.14
C LYS A 851 -59.05 -17.37 -12.23
N ASP A 852 -60.05 -18.23 -12.03
CA ASP A 852 -60.42 -19.27 -12.98
C ASP A 852 -61.01 -18.64 -14.25
N GLU A 853 -61.98 -17.72 -14.14
CA GLU A 853 -62.57 -17.00 -15.27
C GLU A 853 -61.51 -16.28 -16.12
N MET A 854 -60.60 -15.55 -15.48
CA MET A 854 -59.54 -14.82 -16.20
C MET A 854 -58.55 -15.77 -16.89
N PHE A 855 -58.23 -16.90 -16.25
CA PHE A 855 -57.32 -17.90 -16.83
C PHE A 855 -57.96 -18.68 -17.98
N ASP A 856 -59.25 -18.99 -17.87
CA ASP A 856 -60.00 -19.69 -18.91
C ASP A 856 -60.19 -18.78 -20.14
N ALA A 857 -60.45 -17.48 -19.94
CA ALA A 857 -60.43 -16.49 -21.01
C ALA A 857 -59.06 -16.45 -21.73
N PHE A 858 -57.96 -16.40 -20.97
CA PHE A 858 -56.60 -16.48 -21.54
C PHE A 858 -56.38 -17.75 -22.36
N LYS A 859 -56.82 -18.93 -21.87
CA LYS A 859 -56.65 -20.19 -22.59
C LYS A 859 -57.54 -20.30 -23.82
N SER A 860 -58.69 -19.65 -23.83
CA SER A 860 -59.57 -19.53 -25.00
C SER A 860 -58.91 -18.71 -26.10
N ASP A 861 -58.34 -17.55 -25.75
CA ASP A 861 -57.73 -16.64 -26.72
C ASP A 861 -56.33 -17.11 -27.15
N MET A 862 -55.62 -17.83 -26.27
CA MET A 862 -54.26 -18.33 -26.47
C MET A 862 -54.16 -19.86 -26.25
N PRO A 863 -54.83 -20.69 -27.08
CA PRO A 863 -54.96 -22.13 -26.85
C PRO A 863 -53.63 -22.90 -26.95
N ARG A 864 -52.65 -22.34 -27.69
CA ARG A 864 -51.29 -22.94 -27.82
C ARG A 864 -50.36 -22.60 -26.66
N SER A 865 -50.76 -21.74 -25.73
CA SER A 865 -49.91 -21.34 -24.60
C SER A 865 -49.74 -22.48 -23.60
N THR A 866 -48.51 -22.80 -23.21
CA THR A 866 -48.18 -23.79 -22.17
C THR A 866 -48.22 -23.22 -20.75
N LEU A 867 -48.62 -21.95 -20.58
CA LEU A 867 -48.62 -21.27 -19.29
C LEU A 867 -49.59 -21.92 -18.28
N LEU A 868 -49.12 -22.11 -17.04
CA LEU A 868 -49.89 -22.67 -15.92
C LEU A 868 -50.45 -21.56 -15.01
N LYS A 869 -51.52 -21.85 -14.24
CA LYS A 869 -52.20 -20.90 -13.34
C LYS A 869 -51.27 -20.11 -12.38
N PRO A 870 -50.24 -20.70 -11.75
CA PRO A 870 -49.31 -19.94 -10.89
C PRO A 870 -48.46 -18.93 -11.67
N SER A 871 -47.93 -19.34 -12.81
CA SER A 871 -47.13 -18.48 -13.70
C SER A 871 -47.98 -17.38 -14.34
N PHE A 872 -49.26 -17.67 -14.62
CA PHE A 872 -50.24 -16.70 -15.07
C PHE A 872 -50.43 -15.57 -14.06
N LYS A 873 -50.75 -15.90 -12.79
CA LYS A 873 -50.88 -14.90 -11.71
C LYS A 873 -49.62 -14.03 -11.59
N LYS A 874 -48.43 -14.62 -11.71
CA LYS A 874 -47.16 -13.89 -11.66
C LYS A 874 -47.03 -12.88 -12.81
N LYS A 875 -47.42 -13.24 -14.04
CA LYS A 875 -47.43 -12.32 -15.19
C LYS A 875 -48.44 -11.19 -15.03
N VAL A 876 -49.63 -11.48 -14.50
CA VAL A 876 -50.65 -10.47 -14.16
C VAL A 876 -50.12 -9.45 -13.15
N ILE A 877 -49.49 -9.91 -12.06
CA ILE A 877 -48.87 -9.02 -11.05
C ILE A 877 -47.78 -8.14 -11.69
N ASN A 878 -46.95 -8.72 -12.56
CA ASN A 878 -45.90 -7.96 -13.24
C ASN A 878 -46.46 -6.93 -14.22
N TYR A 879 -47.58 -7.23 -14.88
CA TYR A 879 -48.29 -6.27 -15.72
C TYR A 879 -48.85 -5.09 -14.90
N CYS A 880 -49.46 -5.36 -13.74
CA CYS A 880 -49.93 -4.29 -12.85
C CYS A 880 -48.77 -3.39 -12.40
N LYS A 881 -47.62 -3.98 -12.05
CA LYS A 881 -46.40 -3.21 -11.74
C LYS A 881 -45.93 -2.36 -12.93
N LEU A 882 -45.94 -2.91 -14.14
CA LEU A 882 -45.53 -2.21 -15.36
C LEU A 882 -46.42 -0.98 -15.64
N LYS A 883 -47.74 -1.11 -15.44
CA LYS A 883 -48.71 -0.03 -15.69
C LYS A 883 -48.97 0.88 -14.47
N GLY A 884 -48.34 0.60 -13.33
CA GLY A 884 -48.58 1.34 -12.09
C GLY A 884 -49.95 1.08 -11.43
N TYR A 885 -50.61 -0.01 -11.79
CA TYR A 885 -51.89 -0.45 -11.19
C TYR A 885 -51.66 -1.16 -9.86
N GLU A 886 -52.64 -1.09 -8.97
CA GLU A 886 -52.65 -1.87 -7.74
C GLU A 886 -53.33 -3.22 -7.98
N PHE A 887 -52.62 -4.30 -7.66
CA PHE A 887 -53.13 -5.66 -7.72
C PHE A 887 -53.50 -6.13 -6.32
N ASN A 888 -54.76 -6.53 -6.13
CA ASN A 888 -55.33 -6.92 -4.84
C ASN A 888 -55.00 -5.92 -3.71
N PRO A 889 -55.52 -4.67 -3.77
CA PRO A 889 -55.27 -3.68 -2.73
C PRO A 889 -55.76 -4.15 -1.36
N GLU A 890 -55.01 -3.82 -0.30
CA GLU A 890 -55.27 -4.32 1.07
C GLU A 890 -56.60 -3.81 1.64
N TYR A 891 -57.10 -2.68 1.13
CA TYR A 891 -58.37 -2.07 1.55
C TYR A 891 -59.61 -2.71 0.90
N ILE A 892 -59.44 -3.69 0.01
CA ILE A 892 -60.54 -4.35 -0.68
C ILE A 892 -61.09 -5.52 0.14
N GLU A 893 -62.42 -5.63 0.18
CA GLU A 893 -63.14 -6.66 0.93
C GLU A 893 -62.75 -8.09 0.49
N GLY A 894 -62.45 -8.95 1.45
CA GLY A 894 -62.03 -10.34 1.19
C GLY A 894 -60.53 -10.53 1.00
N TYR A 895 -59.71 -9.47 1.18
CA TYR A 895 -58.26 -9.56 1.20
C TYR A 895 -57.74 -10.34 2.42
N ILE A 896 -56.77 -11.23 2.18
CA ILE A 896 -56.11 -12.05 3.19
C ILE A 896 -54.63 -11.68 3.22
N GLU A 897 -54.23 -10.93 4.25
CA GLU A 897 -52.89 -10.36 4.40
C GLU A 897 -51.76 -11.40 4.36
N LYS A 898 -51.94 -12.53 5.09
CA LYS A 898 -50.94 -13.61 5.13
C LYS A 898 -50.64 -14.23 3.77
N GLU A 899 -51.61 -14.21 2.86
CA GLU A 899 -51.54 -14.90 1.57
C GLU A 899 -51.55 -13.96 0.36
N LYS A 900 -51.71 -12.65 0.59
CA LYS A 900 -51.81 -11.59 -0.43
C LYS A 900 -52.77 -11.95 -1.57
N ARG A 901 -53.94 -12.47 -1.21
CA ARG A 901 -55.00 -12.92 -2.13
C ARG A 901 -56.36 -12.45 -1.65
N ILE A 902 -57.32 -12.38 -2.57
CA ILE A 902 -58.72 -12.07 -2.25
C ILE A 902 -59.54 -13.35 -2.38
N LEU A 903 -60.33 -13.70 -1.36
CA LEU A 903 -61.31 -14.78 -1.42
C LEU A 903 -62.72 -14.18 -1.32
N LYS A 904 -63.58 -14.48 -2.31
CA LYS A 904 -64.99 -14.08 -2.33
C LYS A 904 -65.87 -15.29 -2.64
N PHE A 905 -67.08 -15.29 -2.09
CA PHE A 905 -68.11 -16.26 -2.45
C PHE A 905 -68.82 -15.77 -3.73
N ILE A 906 -68.54 -16.41 -4.86
CA ILE A 906 -69.06 -16.03 -6.18
C ILE A 906 -69.54 -17.30 -6.88
N TYR A 907 -70.76 -17.27 -7.45
CA TYR A 907 -71.40 -18.42 -8.12
C TYR A 907 -71.52 -19.68 -7.25
N GLY A 908 -71.90 -19.51 -5.97
CA GLY A 908 -72.16 -20.64 -5.07
C GLY A 908 -70.92 -21.34 -4.49
N LYS A 909 -69.71 -20.82 -4.74
CA LYS A 909 -68.45 -21.34 -4.17
C LYS A 909 -67.48 -20.22 -3.79
N THR A 910 -66.63 -20.46 -2.79
CA THR A 910 -65.52 -19.54 -2.45
C THR A 910 -64.40 -19.68 -3.46
N GLN A 911 -64.01 -18.57 -4.09
CA GLN A 911 -63.01 -18.56 -5.16
C GLN A 911 -61.95 -17.47 -4.94
N GLU A 912 -60.73 -17.74 -5.40
CA GLU A 912 -59.68 -16.71 -5.46
C GLU A 912 -60.03 -15.69 -6.56
N CYS A 913 -60.03 -14.42 -6.19
CA CYS A 913 -60.32 -13.31 -7.09
C CYS A 913 -59.10 -12.42 -7.29
N PHE A 914 -59.02 -11.79 -8.45
CA PHE A 914 -58.12 -10.70 -8.78
C PHE A 914 -58.92 -9.40 -8.78
N TYR A 915 -58.28 -8.35 -8.27
CA TYR A 915 -58.82 -7.00 -8.25
C TYR A 915 -57.74 -6.03 -8.75
N PHE A 916 -58.13 -5.15 -9.68
CA PHE A 916 -57.25 -4.17 -10.31
C PHE A 916 -57.76 -2.76 -10.02
N ALA A 917 -56.92 -1.91 -9.44
CA ALA A 917 -57.25 -0.50 -9.23
C ALA A 917 -56.24 0.42 -9.94
N LYS A 918 -56.73 1.51 -10.54
CA LYS A 918 -55.88 2.61 -11.02
C LYS A 918 -55.49 3.45 -9.79
N LYS A 919 -54.20 3.75 -9.59
CA LYS A 919 -53.78 4.67 -8.51
C LYS A 919 -54.45 6.02 -8.72
N GLN A 920 -55.18 6.52 -7.72
CA GLN A 920 -55.69 7.90 -7.74
C GLN A 920 -54.52 8.85 -7.49
N GLU A 921 -54.34 9.86 -8.35
CA GLU A 921 -53.49 11.02 -8.04
C GLU A 921 -54.16 11.82 -6.91
N ASN A 922 -53.81 11.51 -5.66
CA ASN A 922 -54.26 12.30 -4.53
C ASN A 922 -53.51 13.64 -4.49
N ASN A 923 -54.10 14.67 -5.10
CA ASN A 923 -53.92 16.06 -4.69
C ASN A 923 -54.61 16.29 -3.34
N GLN A 924 -54.01 15.80 -2.25
CA GLN A 924 -54.33 16.28 -0.90
C GLN A 924 -53.06 16.43 -0.07
N LYS A 925 -52.68 17.69 0.16
CA LYS A 925 -51.83 18.09 1.28
C LYS A 925 -52.48 17.62 2.57
N THR A 926 -51.88 16.63 3.21
CA THR A 926 -52.04 16.43 4.65
C THR A 926 -50.73 15.90 5.23
N ASN A 927 -50.20 16.66 6.19
CA ASN A 927 -48.98 16.37 6.94
C ASN A 927 -49.04 14.98 7.58
N SER A 928 -48.07 14.13 7.24
CA SER A 928 -47.55 13.11 8.16
C SER A 928 -46.15 12.70 7.73
N GLN A 929 -45.23 12.79 8.68
CA GLN A 929 -43.80 12.56 8.57
C GLN A 929 -43.49 11.18 7.98
N VAL A 930 -42.64 11.16 6.95
CA VAL A 930 -42.00 9.93 6.47
C VAL A 930 -40.71 9.76 7.25
N SER A 931 -40.77 8.87 8.25
CA SER A 931 -39.61 8.37 8.97
C SER A 931 -38.74 7.51 8.06
N SER A 932 -37.44 7.79 8.13
CA SER A 932 -36.36 7.00 7.56
C SER A 932 -36.35 5.58 8.11
N ASN A 933 -36.37 4.57 7.23
CA ASN A 933 -36.13 3.19 7.64
C ASN A 933 -34.64 2.99 7.94
N GLN A 934 -34.34 3.02 9.24
CA GLN A 934 -33.13 2.48 9.83
C GLN A 934 -33.09 0.94 9.69
N VAL A 935 -31.87 0.46 9.54
CA VAL A 935 -31.45 -0.93 9.50
C VAL A 935 -31.77 -1.62 10.83
N THR A 936 -32.55 -2.70 10.81
CA THR A 936 -32.78 -3.55 11.98
C THR A 936 -31.64 -4.56 12.16
N ASN A 937 -30.91 -4.43 13.27
CA ASN A 937 -30.05 -5.47 13.83
C ASN A 937 -30.88 -6.40 14.72
N ASN A 938 -30.78 -7.71 14.47
CA ASN A 938 -31.30 -8.76 15.36
C ASN A 938 -30.39 -8.92 16.58
N GLN A 939 -30.92 -8.78 17.79
CA GLN A 939 -30.46 -9.53 18.97
C GLN A 939 -31.65 -9.97 19.84
N ASN A 940 -31.50 -11.16 20.42
CA ASN A 940 -32.48 -12.02 21.08
C ASN A 940 -33.17 -11.44 22.34
N PRO A 941 -34.29 -12.06 22.79
CA PRO A 941 -35.08 -11.60 23.92
C PRO A 941 -34.71 -12.31 25.23
N SER A 942 -34.65 -11.57 26.34
CA SER A 942 -34.98 -12.14 27.65
C SER A 942 -35.28 -11.06 28.70
N ASN A 943 -36.51 -11.15 29.23
CA ASN A 943 -36.97 -10.87 30.60
C ASN A 943 -36.86 -9.46 31.20
N GLN A 944 -38.03 -8.83 31.40
CA GLN A 944 -38.59 -8.28 32.67
C GLN A 944 -39.66 -7.24 32.28
N LYS A 945 -40.97 -7.50 32.46
CA LYS A 945 -41.78 -7.24 33.68
C LYS A 945 -41.47 -5.91 34.39
N ASP A 946 -42.38 -4.98 34.12
CA ASP A 946 -43.10 -4.11 35.04
C ASP A 946 -42.39 -2.92 35.72
N ILE A 947 -42.93 -1.73 35.39
CA ILE A 947 -43.45 -0.68 36.33
C ILE A 947 -42.37 0.08 37.13
N ASP A 948 -42.32 1.40 37.25
CA ASP A 948 -43.14 2.54 36.80
C ASP A 948 -42.42 3.83 37.26
N VAL A 949 -42.90 4.96 36.74
CA VAL A 949 -42.88 6.35 37.20
C VAL A 949 -41.60 7.20 37.31
N ASP A 950 -41.79 8.40 36.74
CA ASP A 950 -41.37 9.74 37.19
C ASP A 950 -40.01 10.30 36.77
N GLY A 951 -40.08 11.36 35.97
CA GLY A 951 -39.48 12.63 36.38
C GLY A 951 -38.36 13.22 35.49
N ILE A 952 -38.78 14.08 34.56
CA ILE A 952 -38.22 15.43 34.27
C ILE A 952 -36.80 15.55 33.64
N ASP A 953 -36.78 16.25 32.48
CA ASP A 953 -35.75 17.08 31.84
C ASP A 953 -34.26 16.72 31.99
N PHE A 954 -33.64 16.26 30.90
CA PHE A 954 -32.85 17.08 29.97
C PHE A 954 -32.53 16.33 28.68
#